data_AF-A0A1I5A603-F1
#
_entry.id   AF-A0A1I5A603-F1
#
_cell.length_a   1.000
_cell.length_b   1.000
_cell.length_c   1.000
_cell.angle_alpha   90.00
_cell.angle_beta   90.00
_cell.angle_gamma   90.00
#
_symmetry.space_group_name_H-M   'P 1'
#
loop_
_entity.id
_entity.type
_entity.pdbx_description
1 polymer ?
#
loop_
_entity_poly.entity_id
_entity_poly.type
_entity_poly.pdbx_seq_one_letter_code
_entity_poly.pdbx_strand_id
1 'polypeptide(L)'
;MKSTGSSMVLRKITVLYLMIVVLFVSIPVKNVQAAYSTPEGFEYTLRQGNAWITKYKGPLKNITIPSALYEGSGSIPVEGISSYAFQSNDQIESVIVSEGIKYIAYNAFLHCNNLTTVSLPNSLEVRDSFMFRSCFNLREYIIKEDHPNLELVEGILYTENLETIVACPPSSGLSILNVPSSVESIMAGAFEFHKTLQIINFNEKHLDIGDFAFDSCENLTEVNLSQNTELSVYSFYSSPSLTVINVPSDSLYHSSYKGALYSKDLTTLMKYPALSLETTFEVPGTTTTIARYAFENCKNLMKVILPEGMTKVDEFSFQNAISVEEVVLPASILEIGGSAFENCSSLQYITLPSSVKTISSGAFSSCDSLETLQLPEGMEYIGAAAFENSNSLKEITLPSSLRNLGERAFQNCTALSSIHIGANLSAIYQNTFSYTASLTNIIIPGNIKLITDYAFYGSGLRELDLKEGIESIGSYAFSRNQSLEEVILPDSLYHLGIGAFSENPSIRKVKLSNSLTAVPNRAFIYGNAIEEVIIPEGIVSIGERAFSNAKLTELILPSTLTSVGDYSFENTSLKNIYFYGNAPTFGREPFPLKKYYDSYSPIEGVYYKGGTTGWDDVSVFNTHYSSIQLKPFYLVQYLSDLDEENIPNDHMRYLSGQTVVLKRFEASDTHLGINFMGWENEIDGTNVIYAGNSEYVISNEHPAFRAIWSEEKIHTLSFENNIGNPIPDQYLRPGEYPKEPIIEQREGYRFDGWYADPTFTDVFNFDELLSDSGMIYALWTPLVYQVTFDTTGGKPIAPELYEYMSLIKIPENPEKTGHTLHYWSYGDNFRNQWNFKEDRVTSNITLIAYWIANSYTISFETNGGDAMNSITTSFGNRLNSPNTPKKAGVQFDGWYVDRDLTREWNFEEDLVEEDMILYAKWAPLPPSVKYRTHVQNVGWQNYVSDGNKSGTEGQSLRLEGIEILLEGDPELGIQYSTHVQNLGWQDYVSDGEMAGTSGQSLRLEAIKIELTGSKSQFYDVYYRVHAQGFGWLDWARNGMAAGTAGYGYRLEAIEILVLEKGLSAPVNTRIPYQSKNDSQSVRYQTHVQNVGWQEYVGDGLTSGTSGRSLRLEGIRIKVGEHLPKGSIEYTTHVQNKGWLPKVSDNAMSGTSGESLRLEAIRINLTGELAQQYDVFYRVHAQNIGWMDWAMNGADAGTAGYAYRLEAIEIVIHQKGDPVPGDTTRPFIQK
;
A
#
# COMPACT_ATOMS: atom_id res chain seq x y z
N MET A 1 25.71 -12.00 -43.73
CA MET A 1 27.05 -11.59 -43.25
C MET A 1 26.93 -11.40 -41.74
N LYS A 2 27.82 -12.05 -40.97
CA LYS A 2 27.80 -12.11 -39.50
C LYS A 2 27.81 -10.71 -38.87
N SER A 3 26.89 -10.42 -37.95
CA SER A 3 27.08 -9.41 -36.90
C SER A 3 26.64 -9.98 -35.56
N THR A 4 27.55 -10.74 -34.95
CA THR A 4 27.61 -10.95 -33.50
C THR A 4 27.88 -9.60 -32.83
N GLY A 5 27.05 -9.25 -31.85
CA GLY A 5 27.32 -8.17 -30.90
C GLY A 5 26.43 -6.94 -31.07
N SER A 6 25.23 -6.97 -30.47
CA SER A 6 24.48 -5.79 -29.96
C SER A 6 23.16 -6.23 -29.28
N SER A 7 23.17 -7.21 -28.37
CA SER A 7 21.94 -7.56 -27.61
C SER A 7 21.81 -6.84 -26.26
N MET A 8 22.89 -6.23 -25.74
CA MET A 8 22.89 -5.64 -24.40
C MET A 8 22.57 -4.13 -24.39
N VAL A 9 22.71 -3.44 -25.54
CA VAL A 9 22.46 -1.98 -25.65
C VAL A 9 21.01 -1.67 -26.03
N LEU A 10 20.28 -2.60 -26.66
CA LEU A 10 18.87 -2.37 -27.02
C LEU A 10 17.88 -2.59 -25.86
N ARG A 11 18.23 -3.40 -24.84
CA ARG A 11 17.34 -3.74 -23.71
C ARG A 11 17.13 -2.60 -22.69
N LYS A 12 17.97 -1.55 -22.68
CA LYS A 12 17.72 -0.34 -21.86
C LYS A 12 16.73 0.64 -22.51
N ILE A 13 16.34 0.42 -23.78
CA ILE A 13 15.40 1.29 -24.49
C ILE A 13 13.95 0.74 -24.41
N THR A 14 13.75 -0.52 -24.04
CA THR A 14 12.42 -1.17 -24.02
C THR A 14 11.56 -0.78 -22.80
N VAL A 15 12.15 -0.45 -21.65
CA VAL A 15 11.39 0.02 -20.47
C VAL A 15 10.80 1.42 -20.70
N LEU A 16 11.48 2.25 -21.51
CA LEU A 16 10.94 3.54 -21.94
C LEU A 16 9.81 3.38 -22.98
N TYR A 17 9.73 2.23 -23.66
CA TYR A 17 8.72 1.97 -24.68
C TYR A 17 7.34 1.65 -24.09
N LEU A 18 7.24 1.13 -22.86
CA LEU A 18 5.94 0.86 -22.23
C LEU A 18 5.30 2.09 -21.55
N MET A 19 6.09 3.09 -21.13
CA MET A 19 5.54 4.38 -20.65
C MET A 19 5.29 5.40 -21.77
N ILE A 20 5.93 5.25 -22.94
CA ILE A 20 5.72 6.15 -24.08
C ILE A 20 4.56 5.71 -25.00
N VAL A 21 4.08 4.47 -24.91
CA VAL A 21 2.94 4.00 -25.75
C VAL A 21 1.57 4.50 -25.26
N VAL A 22 1.49 5.19 -24.11
CA VAL A 22 0.26 5.90 -23.65
C VAL A 22 0.31 7.42 -23.96
N LEU A 23 1.38 7.94 -24.58
CA LEU A 23 1.54 9.38 -24.86
C LEU A 23 1.83 9.75 -26.32
N PHE A 24 1.41 8.93 -27.28
CA PHE A 24 1.22 9.38 -28.67
C PHE A 24 -0.27 9.55 -29.02
N VAL A 25 -0.91 10.48 -28.34
CA VAL A 25 -1.96 11.29 -28.97
C VAL A 25 -1.28 12.49 -29.63
N SER A 26 -1.34 12.52 -30.96
CA SER A 26 -1.11 13.70 -31.80
C SER A 26 0.31 14.26 -31.86
N ILE A 27 1.19 13.59 -32.61
CA ILE A 27 2.03 14.37 -33.55
C ILE A 27 1.06 14.88 -34.63
N PRO A 28 0.92 16.19 -34.88
CA PRO A 28 0.27 16.64 -36.09
C PRO A 28 1.19 16.26 -37.24
N VAL A 29 0.97 15.08 -37.83
CA VAL A 29 1.49 14.79 -39.16
C VAL A 29 0.82 15.80 -40.07
N LYS A 30 1.56 16.86 -40.38
CA LYS A 30 1.20 17.76 -41.48
C LYS A 30 1.07 16.88 -42.72
N ASN A 31 -0.17 16.84 -43.23
CA ASN A 31 -0.71 16.08 -44.36
C ASN A 31 -1.45 14.78 -44.00
N VAL A 32 -2.55 14.90 -43.25
CA VAL A 32 -3.63 13.89 -43.30
C VAL A 32 -4.30 13.99 -44.67
N GLN A 33 -4.02 13.03 -45.55
CA GLN A 33 -4.92 12.72 -46.65
C GLN A 33 -6.26 12.28 -46.05
N ALA A 34 -7.37 12.81 -46.56
CA ALA A 34 -8.71 12.45 -46.09
C ALA A 34 -8.91 10.93 -46.14
N ALA A 35 -9.48 10.34 -45.09
CA ALA A 35 -9.88 8.93 -45.10
C ALA A 35 -10.99 8.75 -46.13
N TYR A 36 -10.81 7.80 -47.04
CA TYR A 36 -11.80 7.45 -48.05
C TYR A 36 -12.70 6.34 -47.51
N SER A 37 -14.00 6.39 -47.81
CA SER A 37 -14.99 5.40 -47.34
C SER A 37 -15.67 4.72 -48.53
N THR A 38 -15.76 3.39 -48.52
CA THR A 38 -16.49 2.65 -49.56
C THR A 38 -17.95 2.39 -49.16
N PRO A 39 -18.86 2.16 -50.12
CA PRO A 39 -20.26 1.79 -49.84
C PRO A 39 -20.41 0.53 -48.98
N GLU A 40 -19.44 -0.37 -49.04
CA GLU A 40 -19.38 -1.62 -48.27
C GLU A 40 -18.91 -1.41 -46.81
N GLY A 41 -18.57 -0.17 -46.45
CA GLY A 41 -18.25 0.24 -45.08
C GLY A 41 -16.77 0.19 -44.71
N PHE A 42 -15.86 0.04 -45.67
CA PHE A 42 -14.42 0.12 -45.41
C PHE A 42 -13.92 1.56 -45.48
N GLU A 43 -13.19 1.99 -44.46
CA GLU A 43 -12.40 3.22 -44.49
C GLU A 43 -10.93 2.87 -44.69
N TYR A 44 -10.23 3.67 -45.49
CA TYR A 44 -8.84 3.40 -45.84
C TYR A 44 -8.00 4.66 -46.03
N THR A 45 -6.68 4.47 -45.99
CA THR A 45 -5.67 5.48 -46.33
C THR A 45 -4.77 4.96 -47.45
N LEU A 46 -4.14 5.87 -48.20
CA LEU A 46 -3.20 5.50 -49.25
C LEU A 46 -1.77 5.58 -48.74
N ARG A 47 -1.00 4.50 -48.91
CA ARG A 47 0.44 4.46 -48.67
C ARG A 47 1.13 4.06 -49.97
N GLN A 48 1.91 4.98 -50.53
CA GLN A 48 2.63 4.78 -51.80
C GLN A 48 1.73 4.32 -52.97
N GLY A 49 0.45 4.70 -52.95
CA GLY A 49 -0.53 4.36 -53.99
C GLY A 49 -1.38 3.11 -53.73
N ASN A 50 -1.11 2.35 -52.65
CA ASN A 50 -1.93 1.20 -52.25
C ASN A 50 -2.82 1.55 -51.05
N ALA A 51 -3.99 0.92 -50.98
CA ALA A 51 -4.94 1.10 -49.89
C ALA A 51 -4.55 0.29 -48.65
N TRP A 52 -4.68 0.93 -47.48
CA TRP A 52 -4.57 0.33 -46.15
C TRP A 52 -5.89 0.52 -45.41
N ILE A 53 -6.56 -0.58 -45.09
CA ILE A 53 -7.84 -0.52 -44.35
C ILE A 53 -7.58 0.02 -42.96
N THR A 54 -8.25 1.10 -42.57
CA THR A 54 -8.09 1.77 -41.27
C THR A 54 -9.30 1.65 -40.38
N LYS A 55 -10.48 1.35 -40.94
CA LYS A 55 -11.70 1.09 -40.16
C LYS A 55 -12.71 0.26 -40.96
N TYR A 56 -13.53 -0.54 -40.29
CA TYR A 56 -14.73 -1.14 -40.88
C TYR A 56 -16.00 -0.76 -40.09
N LYS A 57 -16.99 -0.24 -40.81
CA LYS A 57 -18.32 0.17 -40.31
C LYS A 57 -19.47 -0.53 -41.04
N GLY A 58 -19.17 -1.52 -41.88
CA GLY A 58 -20.20 -2.23 -42.63
C GLY A 58 -21.04 -3.17 -41.76
N PRO A 59 -22.22 -3.59 -42.24
CA PRO A 59 -23.19 -4.37 -41.47
C PRO A 59 -22.97 -5.90 -41.55
N LEU A 60 -21.92 -6.36 -42.25
CA LEU A 60 -21.76 -7.78 -42.55
C LEU A 60 -21.13 -8.51 -41.36
N LYS A 61 -21.71 -9.67 -41.03
CA LYS A 61 -21.17 -10.62 -40.05
C LYS A 61 -20.05 -11.48 -40.63
N ASN A 62 -20.21 -11.89 -41.88
CA ASN A 62 -19.22 -12.65 -42.63
C ASN A 62 -18.62 -11.71 -43.68
N ILE A 63 -17.36 -11.36 -43.48
CA ILE A 63 -16.70 -10.29 -44.23
C ILE A 63 -15.59 -10.87 -45.09
N THR A 64 -15.58 -10.49 -46.36
CA THR A 64 -14.42 -10.65 -47.24
C THR A 64 -13.74 -9.30 -47.36
N ILE A 65 -12.51 -9.17 -46.87
CA ILE A 65 -11.71 -7.96 -47.03
C ILE A 65 -11.21 -7.96 -48.48
N PRO A 66 -11.61 -6.98 -49.30
CA PRO A 66 -11.38 -7.03 -50.74
C PRO A 66 -9.90 -6.80 -51.08
N SER A 67 -9.43 -7.43 -52.15
CA SER A 67 -8.06 -7.25 -52.66
C SER A 67 -7.85 -5.92 -53.40
N ALA A 68 -8.94 -5.23 -53.75
CA ALA A 68 -8.93 -3.89 -54.32
C ALA A 68 -10.20 -3.12 -53.94
N LEU A 69 -10.09 -1.81 -53.78
CA LEU A 69 -11.20 -0.88 -53.58
C LEU A 69 -11.49 -0.15 -54.90
N TYR A 70 -12.76 0.12 -55.19
CA TYR A 70 -13.18 0.75 -56.44
C TYR A 70 -13.66 2.18 -56.19
N GLU A 71 -13.00 3.16 -56.83
CA GLU A 71 -13.45 4.55 -56.88
C GLU A 71 -13.65 4.97 -58.35
N GLY A 72 -14.90 5.22 -58.75
CA GLY A 72 -15.24 5.54 -60.13
C GLY A 72 -14.89 4.40 -61.09
N SER A 73 -14.09 4.68 -62.12
CA SER A 73 -13.63 3.69 -63.11
C SER A 73 -12.25 3.08 -62.81
N GLY A 74 -11.64 3.39 -61.66
CA GLY A 74 -10.32 2.92 -61.26
C GLY A 74 -10.36 1.92 -60.10
N SER A 75 -9.36 1.03 -60.01
CA SER A 75 -9.19 0.09 -58.89
C SER A 75 -7.90 0.42 -58.12
N ILE A 76 -7.99 0.49 -56.81
CA ILE A 76 -6.86 0.69 -55.90
C ILE A 76 -6.59 -0.64 -55.18
N PRO A 77 -5.43 -1.28 -55.36
CA PRO A 77 -5.11 -2.52 -54.66
C PRO A 77 -5.01 -2.30 -53.14
N VAL A 78 -5.53 -3.25 -52.35
CA VAL A 78 -5.41 -3.26 -50.89
C VAL A 78 -4.16 -4.04 -50.51
N GLU A 79 -3.22 -3.38 -49.85
CA GLU A 79 -1.95 -3.99 -49.45
C GLU A 79 -1.96 -4.45 -48.00
N GLY A 80 -2.72 -3.80 -47.10
CA GLY A 80 -2.70 -4.16 -45.70
C GLY A 80 -3.91 -3.70 -44.88
N ILE A 81 -4.00 -4.24 -43.67
CA ILE A 81 -4.96 -3.89 -42.63
C ILE A 81 -4.20 -3.18 -41.51
N SER A 82 -4.62 -1.97 -41.17
CA SER A 82 -3.98 -1.13 -40.16
C SER A 82 -4.37 -1.56 -38.74
N SER A 83 -3.57 -1.12 -37.77
CA SER A 83 -3.88 -1.34 -36.35
C SER A 83 -5.25 -0.81 -35.98
N TYR A 84 -5.97 -1.56 -35.16
CA TYR A 84 -7.31 -1.22 -34.68
C TYR A 84 -8.40 -1.09 -35.75
N ALA A 85 -8.14 -1.52 -37.00
CA ALA A 85 -9.10 -1.36 -38.10
C ALA A 85 -10.47 -2.02 -37.85
N PHE A 86 -10.50 -3.11 -37.09
CA PHE A 86 -11.71 -3.84 -36.72
C PHE A 86 -11.96 -3.85 -35.21
N GLN A 87 -11.32 -2.95 -34.44
CA GLN A 87 -11.39 -2.98 -32.98
C GLN A 87 -12.83 -2.98 -32.46
N SER A 88 -13.11 -3.85 -31.48
CA SER A 88 -14.39 -3.99 -30.78
C SER A 88 -15.57 -4.24 -31.72
N ASN A 89 -15.32 -4.85 -32.88
CA ASN A 89 -16.35 -5.15 -33.85
C ASN A 89 -16.96 -6.54 -33.62
N ASP A 90 -17.79 -6.63 -32.58
CA ASP A 90 -18.47 -7.87 -32.15
C ASP A 90 -19.56 -8.34 -33.11
N GLN A 91 -19.85 -7.64 -34.20
CA GLN A 91 -20.78 -8.13 -35.20
C GLN A 91 -20.15 -9.17 -36.14
N ILE A 92 -18.82 -9.16 -36.28
CA ILE A 92 -18.09 -10.03 -37.20
C ILE A 92 -17.98 -11.43 -36.60
N GLU A 93 -18.45 -12.42 -37.35
CA GLU A 93 -18.42 -13.85 -37.02
C GLU A 93 -17.35 -14.62 -37.80
N SER A 94 -17.01 -14.18 -39.02
CA SER A 94 -15.93 -14.75 -39.84
C SER A 94 -15.29 -13.72 -40.77
N VAL A 95 -13.98 -13.87 -41.02
CA VAL A 95 -13.19 -13.00 -41.91
C VAL A 95 -12.48 -13.82 -42.99
N ILE A 96 -12.60 -13.41 -44.25
CA ILE A 96 -11.77 -13.87 -45.35
C ILE A 96 -10.87 -12.71 -45.78
N VAL A 97 -9.56 -12.84 -45.60
CA VAL A 97 -8.58 -11.88 -46.09
C VAL A 97 -8.20 -12.27 -47.52
N SER A 98 -8.53 -11.42 -48.50
CA SER A 98 -8.35 -11.76 -49.92
C SER A 98 -6.88 -11.80 -50.36
N GLU A 99 -6.61 -12.58 -51.41
CA GLU A 99 -5.31 -12.63 -52.08
C GLU A 99 -4.84 -11.25 -52.57
N GLY A 100 -3.57 -10.94 -52.34
CA GLY A 100 -2.95 -9.65 -52.64
C GLY A 100 -2.75 -8.77 -51.40
N ILE A 101 -3.48 -9.02 -50.31
CA ILE A 101 -3.25 -8.37 -49.02
C ILE A 101 -2.02 -9.01 -48.37
N LYS A 102 -1.03 -8.19 -48.04
CA LYS A 102 0.28 -8.64 -47.54
C LYS A 102 0.44 -8.50 -46.04
N TYR A 103 -0.23 -7.53 -45.42
CA TYR A 103 0.05 -7.18 -44.02
C TYR A 103 -1.22 -7.09 -43.18
N ILE A 104 -1.16 -7.65 -41.98
CA ILE A 104 -2.15 -7.44 -40.91
C ILE A 104 -1.37 -6.86 -39.73
N ALA A 105 -1.64 -5.59 -39.41
CA ALA A 105 -0.89 -4.89 -38.37
C ALA A 105 -1.33 -5.30 -36.95
N TYR A 106 -0.50 -4.92 -35.97
CA TYR A 106 -0.76 -5.08 -34.53
C TYR A 106 -2.19 -4.65 -34.14
N ASN A 107 -2.91 -5.47 -33.37
CA ASN A 107 -4.27 -5.23 -32.88
C ASN A 107 -5.31 -4.92 -33.98
N ALA A 108 -5.10 -5.36 -35.23
CA ALA A 108 -6.06 -5.14 -36.31
C ALA A 108 -7.49 -5.60 -35.97
N PHE A 109 -7.64 -6.73 -35.28
CA PHE A 109 -8.93 -7.31 -34.86
C PHE A 109 -9.12 -7.34 -33.33
N LEU A 110 -8.55 -6.38 -32.61
CA LEU A 110 -8.63 -6.34 -31.15
C LEU A 110 -10.09 -6.37 -30.64
N HIS A 111 -10.42 -7.28 -29.72
CA HIS A 111 -11.77 -7.43 -29.14
C HIS A 111 -12.89 -7.71 -30.16
N CYS A 112 -12.63 -8.45 -31.23
CA CYS A 112 -13.70 -9.05 -32.06
C CYS A 112 -14.19 -10.36 -31.41
N ASN A 113 -14.97 -10.28 -30.33
CA ASN A 113 -15.27 -11.41 -29.45
C ASN A 113 -16.10 -12.51 -30.13
N ASN A 114 -16.92 -12.18 -31.13
CA ASN A 114 -17.74 -13.13 -31.86
C ASN A 114 -17.04 -13.75 -33.08
N LEU A 115 -15.82 -13.31 -33.41
CA LEU A 115 -15.06 -13.85 -34.52
C LEU A 115 -14.69 -15.31 -34.24
N THR A 116 -15.15 -16.23 -35.10
CA THR A 116 -14.93 -17.67 -34.92
C THR A 116 -13.92 -18.27 -35.89
N THR A 117 -13.82 -17.71 -37.11
CA THR A 117 -12.93 -18.22 -38.15
C THR A 117 -12.26 -17.09 -38.93
N VAL A 118 -10.99 -17.29 -39.28
CA VAL A 118 -10.23 -16.36 -40.13
C VAL A 118 -9.52 -17.12 -41.24
N SER A 119 -9.77 -16.74 -42.48
CA SER A 119 -9.04 -17.24 -43.64
C SER A 119 -7.94 -16.26 -44.06
N LEU A 120 -6.70 -16.76 -44.13
CA LEU A 120 -5.50 -15.99 -44.46
C LEU A 120 -5.03 -16.30 -45.90
N PRO A 121 -4.59 -15.29 -46.68
CA PRO A 121 -4.20 -15.47 -48.08
C PRO A 121 -2.74 -15.89 -48.21
N ASN A 122 -2.38 -16.54 -49.32
CA ASN A 122 -0.99 -16.94 -49.62
C ASN A 122 -0.03 -15.74 -49.72
N SER A 123 -0.56 -14.54 -49.98
CA SER A 123 0.23 -13.30 -50.01
C SER A 123 0.61 -12.74 -48.65
N LEU A 124 0.13 -13.31 -47.53
CA LEU A 124 0.36 -12.77 -46.19
C LEU A 124 1.83 -12.92 -45.76
N GLU A 125 2.39 -11.81 -45.29
CA GLU A 125 3.71 -11.72 -44.67
C GLU A 125 3.53 -11.34 -43.19
N VAL A 126 3.74 -12.31 -42.28
CA VAL A 126 3.62 -12.08 -40.84
C VAL A 126 4.82 -11.28 -40.34
N ARG A 127 4.56 -10.08 -39.82
CA ARG A 127 5.59 -9.18 -39.27
C ARG A 127 5.26 -8.64 -37.88
N ASP A 128 3.97 -8.62 -37.52
CA ASP A 128 3.46 -8.06 -36.28
C ASP A 128 2.82 -9.15 -35.42
N SER A 129 2.91 -9.01 -34.10
CA SER A 129 2.20 -9.83 -33.11
C SER A 129 0.80 -9.28 -32.81
N PHE A 130 -0.01 -10.01 -32.04
CA PHE A 130 -1.35 -9.58 -31.58
C PHE A 130 -2.35 -9.19 -32.67
N MET A 131 -2.28 -9.80 -33.86
CA MET A 131 -3.21 -9.51 -34.97
C MET A 131 -4.69 -9.75 -34.58
N PHE A 132 -4.95 -10.78 -33.76
CA PHE A 132 -6.29 -11.22 -33.33
C PHE A 132 -6.46 -11.21 -31.81
N ARG A 133 -5.85 -10.21 -31.15
CA ARG A 133 -5.86 -10.08 -29.68
C ARG A 133 -7.28 -10.02 -29.11
N SER A 134 -7.51 -10.76 -28.03
CA SER A 134 -8.80 -10.81 -27.32
C SER A 134 -9.99 -11.22 -28.20
N CYS A 135 -9.77 -12.00 -29.26
CA CYS A 135 -10.84 -12.65 -30.03
C CYS A 135 -11.24 -13.98 -29.37
N PHE A 136 -11.92 -13.91 -28.21
CA PHE A 136 -12.09 -15.06 -27.31
C PHE A 136 -12.78 -16.30 -27.91
N ASN A 137 -13.60 -16.15 -28.97
CA ASN A 137 -14.31 -17.27 -29.60
C ASN A 137 -13.66 -17.76 -30.92
N LEU A 138 -12.50 -17.21 -31.28
CA LEU A 138 -11.76 -17.66 -32.46
C LEU A 138 -11.29 -19.11 -32.22
N ARG A 139 -11.74 -20.01 -33.09
CA ARG A 139 -11.50 -21.45 -32.97
C ARG A 139 -10.67 -22.03 -34.11
N GLU A 140 -10.56 -21.33 -35.24
CA GLU A 140 -9.93 -21.88 -36.44
C GLU A 140 -9.29 -20.79 -37.32
N TYR A 141 -8.07 -21.05 -37.78
CA TYR A 141 -7.44 -20.39 -38.91
C TYR A 141 -7.54 -21.27 -40.15
N ILE A 142 -7.80 -20.67 -41.31
CA ILE A 142 -7.89 -21.36 -42.61
C ILE A 142 -6.80 -20.80 -43.53
N ILE A 143 -5.89 -21.65 -43.97
CA ILE A 143 -4.88 -21.36 -45.00
C ILE A 143 -5.05 -22.32 -46.18
N LYS A 144 -4.44 -22.03 -47.34
CA LYS A 144 -4.38 -22.99 -48.45
C LYS A 144 -3.31 -24.06 -48.18
N GLU A 145 -3.49 -25.26 -48.72
CA GLU A 145 -2.57 -26.41 -48.57
C GLU A 145 -1.13 -26.12 -49.04
N ASP A 146 -0.90 -25.04 -49.79
CA ASP A 146 0.37 -24.64 -50.39
C ASP A 146 0.83 -23.22 -49.99
N HIS A 147 0.47 -22.75 -48.80
CA HIS A 147 0.84 -21.40 -48.35
C HIS A 147 2.37 -21.23 -48.25
N PRO A 148 2.97 -20.25 -48.96
CA PRO A 148 4.43 -20.16 -49.15
C PRO A 148 5.20 -19.57 -47.95
N ASN A 149 4.59 -19.47 -46.78
CA ASN A 149 5.15 -18.74 -45.63
C ASN A 149 4.58 -19.23 -44.28
N LEU A 150 3.44 -19.93 -44.30
CA LEU A 150 2.71 -20.35 -43.11
C LEU A 150 2.30 -21.80 -43.22
N GLU A 151 2.26 -22.48 -42.08
CA GLU A 151 1.82 -23.86 -41.97
C GLU A 151 0.84 -23.99 -40.80
N LEU A 152 -0.18 -24.85 -40.93
CA LEU A 152 -1.14 -25.12 -39.87
C LEU A 152 -0.93 -26.55 -39.36
N VAL A 153 -0.43 -26.69 -38.13
CA VAL A 153 -0.19 -27.99 -37.49
C VAL A 153 -1.05 -28.07 -36.23
N GLU A 154 -1.97 -29.04 -36.20
CA GLU A 154 -2.92 -29.22 -35.08
C GLU A 154 -3.72 -27.95 -34.75
N GLY A 155 -4.01 -27.12 -35.76
CA GLY A 155 -4.74 -25.84 -35.60
C GLY A 155 -3.89 -24.67 -35.09
N ILE A 156 -2.61 -24.87 -34.81
CA ILE A 156 -1.64 -23.81 -34.47
C ILE A 156 -1.01 -23.29 -35.76
N LEU A 157 -0.88 -21.97 -35.88
CA LEU A 157 -0.28 -21.29 -37.02
C LEU A 157 1.22 -21.14 -36.82
N TYR A 158 2.01 -21.69 -37.72
CA TYR A 158 3.47 -21.62 -37.77
C TYR A 158 3.95 -20.89 -39.02
N THR A 159 5.24 -20.53 -39.05
CA THR A 159 5.95 -20.21 -40.30
C THR A 159 6.28 -21.49 -41.11
N GLU A 160 6.56 -21.36 -42.41
CA GLU A 160 6.74 -22.46 -43.40
C GLU A 160 7.78 -23.54 -43.02
N ASN A 161 8.67 -23.28 -42.06
CA ASN A 161 9.69 -24.24 -41.58
C ASN A 161 9.45 -24.74 -40.15
N LEU A 162 8.29 -24.43 -39.56
CA LEU A 162 7.99 -24.70 -38.15
C LEU A 162 9.02 -24.12 -37.18
N GLU A 163 9.62 -22.98 -37.53
CA GLU A 163 10.62 -22.27 -36.72
C GLU A 163 9.99 -21.28 -35.74
N THR A 164 8.78 -20.80 -36.01
CA THR A 164 8.09 -19.81 -35.18
C THR A 164 6.62 -20.17 -35.01
N ILE A 165 6.13 -20.18 -33.77
CA ILE A 165 4.69 -20.21 -33.48
C ILE A 165 4.17 -18.77 -33.57
N VAL A 166 3.24 -18.54 -34.50
CA VAL A 166 2.67 -17.22 -34.79
C VAL A 166 1.46 -16.94 -33.89
N ALA A 167 0.49 -17.86 -33.89
CA ALA A 167 -0.74 -17.73 -33.13
C ALA A 167 -1.47 -19.08 -33.01
N CYS A 168 -2.26 -19.23 -31.95
CA CYS A 168 -3.19 -20.33 -31.76
C CYS A 168 -4.57 -19.76 -31.44
N PRO A 169 -5.66 -20.24 -32.08
CA PRO A 169 -7.00 -19.80 -31.75
C PRO A 169 -7.33 -20.09 -30.27
N PRO A 170 -7.81 -19.12 -29.48
CA PRO A 170 -8.12 -19.33 -28.05
C PRO A 170 -9.11 -20.46 -27.77
N SER A 171 -9.96 -20.81 -28.74
CA SER A 171 -10.96 -21.88 -28.67
C SER A 171 -10.64 -23.08 -29.59
N SER A 172 -9.36 -23.34 -29.91
CA SER A 172 -8.92 -24.42 -30.83
C SER A 172 -9.15 -25.85 -30.31
N GLY A 173 -9.41 -26.03 -29.01
CA GLY A 173 -9.50 -27.35 -28.38
C GLY A 173 -8.15 -27.98 -28.03
N LEU A 174 -7.03 -27.29 -28.31
CA LEU A 174 -5.69 -27.72 -27.91
C LEU A 174 -5.60 -27.87 -26.38
N SER A 175 -5.22 -29.04 -25.90
CA SER A 175 -5.07 -29.33 -24.46
C SER A 175 -3.62 -29.47 -24.01
N ILE A 176 -2.74 -29.98 -24.87
CA ILE A 176 -1.31 -30.14 -24.57
C ILE A 176 -0.52 -29.54 -25.72
N LEU A 177 0.37 -28.60 -25.41
CA LEU A 177 1.35 -28.06 -26.35
C LEU A 177 2.69 -28.72 -26.11
N ASN A 178 3.11 -29.59 -27.04
CA ASN A 178 4.49 -30.05 -27.11
C ASN A 178 5.21 -29.18 -28.13
N VAL A 179 6.06 -28.24 -27.68
CA VAL A 179 6.76 -27.34 -28.59
C VAL A 179 7.73 -28.19 -29.45
N PRO A 180 7.59 -28.21 -30.79
CA PRO A 180 8.47 -29.01 -31.64
C PRO A 180 9.92 -28.54 -31.56
N SER A 181 10.89 -29.44 -31.75
CA SER A 181 12.33 -29.12 -31.71
C SER A 181 12.82 -28.21 -32.84
N SER A 182 12.00 -28.01 -33.87
CA SER A 182 12.25 -27.02 -34.94
C SER A 182 11.97 -25.60 -34.49
N VAL A 183 11.10 -25.38 -33.50
CA VAL A 183 10.67 -24.04 -33.08
C VAL A 183 11.79 -23.35 -32.29
N GLU A 184 12.12 -22.14 -32.70
CA GLU A 184 13.15 -21.28 -32.11
C GLU A 184 12.53 -19.99 -31.51
N SER A 185 11.28 -19.68 -31.83
CA SER A 185 10.54 -18.59 -31.17
C SER A 185 9.02 -18.78 -31.08
N ILE A 186 8.40 -18.15 -30.09
CA ILE A 186 6.95 -18.02 -29.93
C ILE A 186 6.61 -16.53 -29.91
N MET A 187 5.76 -16.08 -30.84
CA MET A 187 5.40 -14.66 -30.91
C MET A 187 4.62 -14.21 -29.66
N ALA A 188 4.75 -12.92 -29.35
CA ALA A 188 4.00 -12.28 -28.27
C ALA A 188 2.47 -12.46 -28.48
N GLY A 189 1.77 -12.85 -27.43
CA GLY A 189 0.32 -13.12 -27.47
C GLY A 189 -0.12 -14.37 -28.24
N ALA A 190 0.80 -15.27 -28.64
CA ALA A 190 0.44 -16.41 -29.49
C ALA A 190 -0.65 -17.33 -28.91
N PHE A 191 -0.73 -17.48 -27.58
CA PHE A 191 -1.74 -18.25 -26.85
C PHE A 191 -2.50 -17.39 -25.83
N GLU A 192 -2.57 -16.08 -26.01
CA GLU A 192 -3.28 -15.17 -25.10
C GLU A 192 -4.76 -15.61 -24.96
N PHE A 193 -5.27 -15.65 -23.73
CA PHE A 193 -6.64 -16.09 -23.40
C PHE A 193 -7.02 -17.50 -23.85
N HIS A 194 -6.04 -18.39 -24.08
CA HIS A 194 -6.34 -19.73 -24.55
C HIS A 194 -7.16 -20.53 -23.52
N LYS A 195 -8.33 -21.02 -23.93
CA LYS A 195 -9.36 -21.55 -23.03
C LYS A 195 -9.21 -23.03 -22.71
N THR A 196 -8.49 -23.81 -23.52
CA THR A 196 -8.42 -25.28 -23.33
C THR A 196 -7.03 -25.82 -23.03
N LEU A 197 -5.99 -24.99 -23.12
CA LEU A 197 -4.60 -25.43 -22.98
C LEU A 197 -4.31 -25.71 -21.51
N GLN A 198 -3.83 -26.91 -21.20
CA GLN A 198 -3.61 -27.41 -19.86
C GLN A 198 -2.13 -27.64 -19.53
N ILE A 199 -1.34 -28.10 -20.51
CA ILE A 199 0.05 -28.48 -20.32
C ILE A 199 0.91 -27.89 -21.43
N ILE A 200 2.04 -27.29 -21.07
CA ILE A 200 3.07 -26.84 -22.02
C ILE A 200 4.38 -27.57 -21.74
N ASN A 201 4.93 -28.21 -22.76
CA ASN A 201 6.25 -28.84 -22.75
C ASN A 201 7.18 -28.10 -23.71
N PHE A 202 8.14 -27.34 -23.18
CA PHE A 202 9.12 -26.63 -23.99
C PHE A 202 10.21 -27.56 -24.52
N ASN A 203 10.73 -27.24 -25.71
CA ASN A 203 11.80 -28.02 -26.35
C ASN A 203 13.18 -27.69 -25.76
N GLU A 204 14.18 -28.54 -26.02
CA GLU A 204 15.55 -28.35 -25.52
C GLU A 204 16.37 -27.26 -26.23
N LYS A 205 15.85 -26.65 -27.31
CA LYS A 205 16.54 -25.56 -28.00
C LYS A 205 16.38 -24.25 -27.23
N HIS A 206 17.24 -23.28 -27.55
CA HIS A 206 17.00 -21.90 -27.15
C HIS A 206 15.73 -21.41 -27.83
N LEU A 207 14.78 -20.96 -27.00
CA LEU A 207 13.46 -20.54 -27.44
C LEU A 207 13.23 -19.11 -26.97
N ASP A 208 13.06 -18.20 -27.93
CA ASP A 208 12.70 -16.81 -27.66
C ASP A 208 11.17 -16.70 -27.53
N ILE A 209 10.68 -16.42 -26.32
CA ILE A 209 9.25 -16.37 -26.01
C ILE A 209 8.84 -14.91 -25.83
N GLY A 210 7.99 -14.40 -26.72
CA GLY A 210 7.47 -13.05 -26.65
C GLY A 210 6.61 -12.79 -25.41
N ASP A 211 6.51 -11.52 -25.02
CA ASP A 211 5.66 -11.09 -23.91
C ASP A 211 4.20 -11.51 -24.11
N PHE A 212 3.53 -11.87 -23.02
CA PHE A 212 2.12 -12.30 -23.02
C PHE A 212 1.82 -13.53 -23.88
N ALA A 213 2.83 -14.29 -24.32
CA ALA A 213 2.64 -15.48 -25.15
C ALA A 213 1.61 -16.46 -24.56
N PHE A 214 1.55 -16.61 -23.24
CA PHE A 214 0.60 -17.47 -22.52
C PHE A 214 -0.21 -16.68 -21.47
N ASP A 215 -0.42 -15.38 -21.70
CA ASP A 215 -1.22 -14.56 -20.79
C ASP A 215 -2.69 -14.98 -20.79
N SER A 216 -3.30 -14.94 -19.62
CA SER A 216 -4.68 -15.30 -19.33
C SER A 216 -5.10 -16.70 -19.83
N CYS A 217 -4.18 -17.66 -19.92
CA CYS A 217 -4.54 -19.06 -20.19
C CYS A 217 -5.33 -19.67 -19.01
N GLU A 218 -6.66 -19.64 -19.08
CA GLU A 218 -7.56 -19.96 -17.96
C GLU A 218 -7.44 -21.39 -17.43
N ASN A 219 -7.03 -22.35 -18.28
CA ASN A 219 -6.95 -23.77 -17.93
C ASN A 219 -5.51 -24.30 -17.88
N LEU A 220 -4.50 -23.44 -18.00
CA LEU A 220 -3.10 -23.87 -17.97
C LEU A 220 -2.71 -24.29 -16.55
N THR A 221 -2.45 -25.59 -16.37
CA THR A 221 -2.16 -26.21 -15.07
C THR A 221 -0.69 -26.55 -14.85
N GLU A 222 0.04 -26.86 -15.92
CA GLU A 222 1.42 -27.35 -15.85
C GLU A 222 2.29 -26.74 -16.94
N VAL A 223 3.45 -26.24 -16.52
CA VAL A 223 4.48 -25.68 -17.41
C VAL A 223 5.80 -26.39 -17.17
N ASN A 224 6.33 -27.03 -18.21
CA ASN A 224 7.58 -27.79 -18.18
C ASN A 224 8.64 -27.06 -18.98
N LEU A 225 9.59 -26.41 -18.29
CA LEU A 225 10.70 -25.72 -18.92
C LEU A 225 11.81 -26.70 -19.31
N SER A 226 12.57 -26.35 -20.35
CA SER A 226 13.81 -27.02 -20.71
C SER A 226 15.03 -26.26 -20.18
N GLN A 227 16.23 -26.82 -20.41
CA GLN A 227 17.49 -26.16 -20.04
C GLN A 227 17.62 -24.75 -20.64
N ASN A 228 17.17 -24.55 -21.89
CA ASN A 228 17.42 -23.34 -22.68
C ASN A 228 16.20 -22.42 -22.86
N THR A 229 15.11 -22.67 -22.11
CA THR A 229 13.90 -21.84 -22.16
C THR A 229 14.13 -20.49 -21.47
N GLU A 230 14.11 -19.38 -22.23
CA GLU A 230 14.11 -18.02 -21.68
C GLU A 230 12.66 -17.50 -21.65
N LEU A 231 12.25 -16.93 -20.51
CA LEU A 231 10.91 -16.39 -20.29
C LEU A 231 11.07 -14.96 -19.80
N SER A 232 10.12 -14.09 -20.15
CA SER A 232 9.99 -12.78 -19.52
C SER A 232 9.03 -12.87 -18.32
N VAL A 233 9.02 -11.81 -17.50
CA VAL A 233 8.03 -11.68 -16.41
C VAL A 233 6.58 -11.59 -16.94
N TYR A 234 6.41 -11.35 -18.25
CA TYR A 234 5.11 -11.24 -18.90
C TYR A 234 4.67 -12.52 -19.61
N SER A 235 5.51 -13.57 -19.69
CA SER A 235 5.16 -14.79 -20.43
C SER A 235 3.91 -15.48 -19.88
N PHE A 236 3.70 -15.44 -18.55
CA PHE A 236 2.56 -16.03 -17.82
C PHE A 236 1.85 -15.00 -16.93
N TYR A 237 1.72 -13.77 -17.44
CA TYR A 237 1.33 -12.58 -16.70
C TYR A 237 0.09 -12.82 -15.80
N SER A 238 -1.09 -13.06 -16.37
CA SER A 238 -2.24 -13.65 -15.67
C SER A 238 -2.37 -15.13 -16.05
N SER A 239 -2.42 -16.05 -15.09
CA SER A 239 -2.53 -17.50 -15.37
C SER A 239 -3.08 -18.20 -14.13
N PRO A 240 -4.41 -18.17 -13.93
CA PRO A 240 -5.04 -18.42 -12.62
C PRO A 240 -5.07 -19.90 -12.19
N SER A 241 -4.75 -20.83 -13.10
CA SER A 241 -4.93 -22.26 -12.88
C SER A 241 -3.62 -23.04 -12.74
N LEU A 242 -2.46 -22.35 -12.72
CA LEU A 242 -1.16 -23.00 -12.60
C LEU A 242 -1.05 -23.74 -11.27
N THR A 243 -0.79 -25.05 -11.35
CA THR A 243 -0.53 -25.92 -10.19
C THR A 243 0.95 -26.16 -9.97
N VAL A 244 1.72 -26.20 -11.06
CA VAL A 244 3.16 -26.48 -11.02
C VAL A 244 3.90 -25.82 -12.19
N ILE A 245 5.11 -25.33 -11.92
CA ILE A 245 6.08 -24.89 -12.93
C ILE A 245 7.36 -25.69 -12.69
N ASN A 246 7.67 -26.60 -13.60
CA ASN A 246 8.86 -27.45 -13.50
C ASN A 246 10.04 -26.76 -14.16
N VAL A 247 11.01 -26.33 -13.34
CA VAL A 247 12.27 -25.74 -13.78
C VAL A 247 13.39 -26.76 -13.58
N PRO A 248 14.10 -27.19 -14.62
CA PRO A 248 15.18 -28.16 -14.48
C PRO A 248 16.38 -27.54 -13.75
N SER A 249 17.09 -28.32 -12.95
CA SER A 249 18.20 -27.83 -12.10
C SER A 249 19.35 -27.20 -12.88
N ASP A 250 19.52 -27.60 -14.14
CA ASP A 250 20.53 -27.13 -15.09
C ASP A 250 20.01 -26.03 -16.03
N SER A 251 18.83 -25.45 -15.77
CA SER A 251 18.30 -24.31 -16.52
C SER A 251 19.30 -23.16 -16.57
N LEU A 252 19.49 -22.56 -17.76
CA LEU A 252 20.42 -21.44 -17.95
C LEU A 252 19.86 -20.10 -17.50
N TYR A 253 18.53 -19.92 -17.53
CA TYR A 253 17.88 -18.61 -17.39
C TYR A 253 17.03 -18.46 -16.12
N HIS A 254 16.55 -19.58 -15.57
CA HIS A 254 15.60 -19.56 -14.47
C HIS A 254 16.02 -20.48 -13.34
N SER A 255 15.43 -20.23 -12.18
CA SER A 255 15.55 -21.06 -10.99
C SER A 255 14.16 -21.32 -10.42
N SER A 256 14.01 -22.42 -9.70
CA SER A 256 12.81 -22.67 -8.90
C SER A 256 13.14 -22.62 -7.42
N TYR A 257 12.25 -22.01 -6.64
CA TYR A 257 12.30 -22.04 -5.19
C TYR A 257 10.91 -22.37 -4.65
N LYS A 258 10.80 -23.51 -3.95
CA LYS A 258 9.53 -24.06 -3.43
C LYS A 258 8.41 -24.07 -4.50
N GLY A 259 8.74 -24.47 -5.73
CA GLY A 259 7.80 -24.59 -6.85
C GLY A 259 7.47 -23.29 -7.59
N ALA A 260 7.91 -22.14 -7.09
CA ALA A 260 7.73 -20.86 -7.77
C ALA A 260 8.84 -20.59 -8.79
N LEU A 261 8.51 -19.83 -9.84
CA LEU A 261 9.42 -19.44 -10.92
C LEU A 261 10.14 -18.15 -10.57
N TYR A 262 11.47 -18.17 -10.66
CA TYR A 262 12.35 -17.05 -10.39
C TYR A 262 13.32 -16.80 -11.55
N SER A 263 13.86 -15.57 -11.60
CA SER A 263 15.11 -15.28 -12.30
C SER A 263 16.23 -16.22 -11.83
N LYS A 264 17.25 -16.44 -12.67
CA LYS A 264 18.33 -17.39 -12.34
C LYS A 264 18.98 -17.15 -10.98
N ASP A 265 19.14 -15.88 -10.60
CA ASP A 265 19.78 -15.40 -9.37
C ASP A 265 18.82 -15.25 -8.18
N LEU A 266 17.55 -15.64 -8.32
CA LEU A 266 16.50 -15.52 -7.28
C LEU A 266 16.21 -14.07 -6.82
N THR A 267 16.56 -13.06 -7.63
CA THR A 267 16.28 -11.64 -7.32
C THR A 267 14.87 -11.21 -7.68
N THR A 268 14.24 -11.88 -8.66
CA THR A 268 12.87 -11.57 -9.12
C THR A 268 11.99 -12.81 -9.04
N LEU A 269 10.94 -12.76 -8.21
CA LEU A 269 9.84 -13.73 -8.26
C LEU A 269 8.98 -13.41 -9.48
N MET A 270 8.99 -14.29 -10.48
CA MET A 270 8.30 -14.07 -11.76
C MET A 270 6.86 -14.58 -11.71
N LYS A 271 6.64 -15.79 -11.16
CA LYS A 271 5.29 -16.36 -11.02
C LYS A 271 5.24 -17.41 -9.92
N TYR A 272 4.20 -17.35 -9.09
CA TYR A 272 3.81 -18.39 -8.16
C TYR A 272 2.67 -19.23 -8.77
N PRO A 273 2.70 -20.57 -8.69
CA PRO A 273 1.58 -21.41 -9.13
C PRO A 273 0.34 -21.17 -8.25
N ALA A 274 -0.67 -20.48 -8.80
CA ALA A 274 -1.86 -20.03 -8.08
C ALA A 274 -2.65 -21.14 -7.34
N LEU A 275 -2.57 -22.37 -7.83
CA LEU A 275 -3.21 -23.56 -7.24
C LEU A 275 -2.20 -24.51 -6.57
N SER A 276 -1.00 -24.04 -6.25
CA SER A 276 -0.06 -24.74 -5.35
C SER A 276 -0.77 -25.17 -4.06
N LEU A 277 -0.39 -26.31 -3.48
CA LEU A 277 -0.97 -26.83 -2.24
C LEU A 277 -0.37 -26.20 -0.97
N GLU A 278 0.71 -25.43 -1.12
CA GLU A 278 1.36 -24.76 0.00
C GLU A 278 0.46 -23.63 0.54
N THR A 279 0.28 -23.60 1.86
CA THR A 279 -0.52 -22.55 2.54
C THR A 279 0.34 -21.39 3.03
N THR A 280 1.67 -21.55 3.07
CA THR A 280 2.60 -20.51 3.48
C THR A 280 3.78 -20.44 2.52
N PHE A 281 4.15 -19.22 2.12
CA PHE A 281 5.31 -18.98 1.28
C PHE A 281 6.20 -17.90 1.87
N GLU A 282 7.43 -18.30 2.22
CA GLU A 282 8.48 -17.39 2.64
C GLU A 282 9.37 -17.11 1.44
N VAL A 283 9.34 -15.86 0.97
CA VAL A 283 10.14 -15.40 -0.16
C VAL A 283 11.63 -15.38 0.24
N PRO A 284 12.56 -15.87 -0.59
CA PRO A 284 13.99 -15.86 -0.28
C PRO A 284 14.54 -14.46 0.02
N GLY A 285 15.49 -14.37 0.94
CA GLY A 285 16.16 -13.10 1.29
C GLY A 285 16.90 -12.41 0.14
N THR A 286 17.17 -13.13 -0.97
CA THR A 286 17.79 -12.58 -2.18
C THR A 286 16.81 -11.82 -3.07
N THR A 287 15.50 -11.95 -2.85
CA THR A 287 14.47 -11.40 -3.74
C THR A 287 14.28 -9.91 -3.48
N THR A 288 14.57 -9.09 -4.49
CA THR A 288 14.38 -7.63 -4.44
C THR A 288 13.09 -7.19 -5.12
N THR A 289 12.52 -8.05 -5.98
CA THR A 289 11.38 -7.72 -6.84
C THR A 289 10.36 -8.85 -6.84
N ILE A 290 9.09 -8.51 -6.58
CA ILE A 290 7.95 -9.38 -6.87
C ILE A 290 7.31 -8.83 -8.14
N ALA A 291 7.30 -9.63 -9.20
CA ALA A 291 6.70 -9.21 -10.45
C ALA A 291 5.19 -8.99 -10.30
N ARG A 292 4.65 -8.10 -11.13
CA ARG A 292 3.21 -7.91 -11.30
C ARG A 292 2.50 -9.26 -11.51
N TYR A 293 1.38 -9.47 -10.85
CA TYR A 293 0.61 -10.72 -10.88
C TYR A 293 1.33 -11.99 -10.37
N ALA A 294 2.48 -11.87 -9.70
CA ALA A 294 3.24 -13.04 -9.25
C ALA A 294 2.43 -13.98 -8.33
N PHE A 295 1.61 -13.43 -7.42
CA PHE A 295 0.71 -14.17 -6.53
C PHE A 295 -0.78 -14.00 -6.89
N GLU A 296 -1.08 -13.54 -8.10
CA GLU A 296 -2.47 -13.38 -8.54
C GLU A 296 -3.24 -14.70 -8.48
N ASN A 297 -4.51 -14.64 -8.08
CA ASN A 297 -5.42 -15.79 -8.02
C ASN A 297 -4.96 -16.93 -7.09
N CYS A 298 -4.01 -16.70 -6.17
CA CYS A 298 -3.59 -17.75 -5.23
C CYS A 298 -4.77 -18.20 -4.34
N LYS A 299 -5.26 -19.43 -4.56
CA LYS A 299 -6.49 -19.95 -3.91
C LYS A 299 -6.25 -20.84 -2.69
N ASN A 300 -5.00 -21.18 -2.39
CA ASN A 300 -4.64 -21.98 -1.22
C ASN A 300 -3.62 -21.28 -0.32
N LEU A 301 -2.95 -20.25 -0.83
CA LEU A 301 -1.91 -19.53 -0.11
C LEU A 301 -2.56 -18.63 0.94
N MET A 302 -2.28 -18.88 2.21
CA MET A 302 -2.84 -18.16 3.35
C MET A 302 -1.89 -17.09 3.89
N LYS A 303 -0.58 -17.39 3.90
CA LYS A 303 0.44 -16.50 4.44
C LYS A 303 1.60 -16.29 3.47
N VAL A 304 2.00 -15.04 3.29
CA VAL A 304 3.22 -14.70 2.53
C VAL A 304 4.14 -13.83 3.38
N ILE A 305 5.42 -14.19 3.42
CA ILE A 305 6.46 -13.45 4.15
C ILE A 305 7.42 -12.84 3.12
N LEU A 306 7.44 -11.51 3.05
CA LEU A 306 8.31 -10.75 2.15
C LEU A 306 9.69 -10.50 2.81
N PRO A 307 10.79 -10.52 2.05
CA PRO A 307 12.14 -10.38 2.59
C PRO A 307 12.52 -8.90 2.77
N GLU A 308 13.49 -8.63 3.64
CA GLU A 308 14.06 -7.29 3.81
C GLU A 308 14.72 -6.78 2.51
N GLY A 309 14.77 -5.45 2.33
CA GLY A 309 15.38 -4.80 1.17
C GLY A 309 14.42 -4.49 0.02
N MET A 310 13.19 -5.03 0.06
CA MET A 310 12.13 -4.62 -0.87
C MET A 310 11.59 -3.22 -0.53
N THR A 311 11.40 -2.37 -1.54
CA THR A 311 10.89 -1.00 -1.35
C THR A 311 9.44 -0.81 -1.76
N LYS A 312 8.84 -1.78 -2.46
CA LYS A 312 7.47 -1.69 -2.98
C LYS A 312 6.83 -3.07 -3.07
N VAL A 313 5.53 -3.12 -2.77
CA VAL A 313 4.65 -4.22 -3.22
C VAL A 313 4.10 -3.82 -4.58
N ASP A 314 4.44 -4.57 -5.63
CA ASP A 314 4.10 -4.15 -7.00
C ASP A 314 2.59 -4.27 -7.28
N GLU A 315 2.14 -3.55 -8.30
CA GLU A 315 0.75 -3.53 -8.78
C GLU A 315 0.24 -4.95 -9.01
N PHE A 316 -1.03 -5.21 -8.71
CA PHE A 316 -1.71 -6.51 -8.92
C PHE A 316 -1.02 -7.75 -8.33
N SER A 317 0.04 -7.61 -7.52
CA SER A 317 0.91 -8.72 -7.11
C SER A 317 0.14 -9.84 -6.39
N PHE A 318 -0.87 -9.51 -5.60
CA PHE A 318 -1.77 -10.43 -4.89
C PHE A 318 -3.24 -10.32 -5.36
N GLN A 319 -3.52 -9.72 -6.52
CA GLN A 319 -4.91 -9.54 -6.97
C GLN A 319 -5.65 -10.89 -7.02
N ASN A 320 -6.89 -10.94 -6.53
CA ASN A 320 -7.71 -12.15 -6.44
C ASN A 320 -7.09 -13.30 -5.61
N ALA A 321 -6.11 -13.05 -4.74
CA ALA A 321 -5.57 -14.04 -3.81
C ALA A 321 -6.54 -14.25 -2.63
N ILE A 322 -7.72 -14.80 -2.93
CA ILE A 322 -8.89 -14.85 -2.05
C ILE A 322 -8.67 -15.62 -0.74
N SER A 323 -7.59 -16.40 -0.61
CA SER A 323 -7.26 -17.18 0.59
C SER A 323 -6.16 -16.57 1.45
N VAL A 324 -5.51 -15.50 0.99
CA VAL A 324 -4.46 -14.83 1.75
C VAL A 324 -5.09 -14.15 2.96
N GLU A 325 -4.69 -14.58 4.15
CA GLU A 325 -5.12 -14.05 5.44
C GLU A 325 -4.11 -13.04 6.02
N GLU A 326 -2.81 -13.22 5.70
CA GLU A 326 -1.70 -12.43 6.23
C GLU A 326 -0.59 -12.24 5.19
N VAL A 327 -0.13 -11.01 5.01
CA VAL A 327 1.12 -10.70 4.29
C VAL A 327 2.05 -9.91 5.21
N VAL A 328 3.22 -10.48 5.50
CA VAL A 328 4.23 -9.87 6.35
C VAL A 328 5.13 -8.99 5.48
N LEU A 329 5.04 -7.68 5.67
CA LEU A 329 5.81 -6.67 4.95
C LEU A 329 7.12 -6.34 5.70
N PRO A 330 8.27 -6.20 5.00
CA PRO A 330 9.53 -5.78 5.60
C PRO A 330 9.50 -4.28 5.92
N ALA A 331 10.39 -3.84 6.81
CA ALA A 331 10.43 -2.45 7.27
C ALA A 331 10.83 -1.43 6.18
N SER A 332 11.32 -1.89 5.04
CA SER A 332 11.78 -1.06 3.92
C SER A 332 10.69 -0.67 2.90
N ILE A 333 9.46 -1.19 3.02
CA ILE A 333 8.38 -0.88 2.05
C ILE A 333 7.98 0.61 2.13
N LEU A 334 8.02 1.29 0.99
CA LEU A 334 7.63 2.69 0.82
C LEU A 334 6.25 2.83 0.15
N GLU A 335 5.85 1.86 -0.68
CA GLU A 335 4.64 1.93 -1.49
C GLU A 335 3.90 0.58 -1.54
N ILE A 336 2.58 0.64 -1.40
CA ILE A 336 1.66 -0.43 -1.78
C ILE A 336 1.08 -0.11 -3.17
N GLY A 337 1.41 -0.93 -4.16
CA GLY A 337 1.04 -0.74 -5.56
C GLY A 337 -0.46 -0.80 -5.83
N GLY A 338 -0.86 -0.25 -6.98
CA GLY A 338 -2.26 -0.22 -7.39
C GLY A 338 -2.85 -1.63 -7.55
N SER A 339 -4.05 -1.84 -7.01
CA SER A 339 -4.71 -3.15 -6.96
C SER A 339 -3.85 -4.29 -6.39
N ALA A 340 -2.79 -3.99 -5.62
CA ALA A 340 -1.86 -5.01 -5.12
C ALA A 340 -2.57 -6.14 -4.37
N PHE A 341 -3.55 -5.81 -3.52
CA PHE A 341 -4.37 -6.75 -2.75
C PHE A 341 -5.85 -6.72 -3.15
N GLU A 342 -6.18 -6.25 -4.36
CA GLU A 342 -7.58 -6.20 -4.80
C GLU A 342 -8.22 -7.60 -4.75
N ASN A 343 -9.40 -7.71 -4.16
CA ASN A 343 -10.15 -8.94 -3.95
C ASN A 343 -9.38 -10.01 -3.16
N CYS A 344 -8.47 -9.60 -2.26
CA CYS A 344 -7.97 -10.47 -1.19
C CYS A 344 -9.02 -10.57 -0.08
N SER A 345 -10.14 -11.24 -0.37
CA SER A 345 -11.33 -11.23 0.48
C SER A 345 -11.17 -11.93 1.84
N SER A 346 -10.13 -12.75 2.04
CA SER A 346 -9.78 -13.35 3.34
C SER A 346 -8.73 -12.58 4.14
N LEU A 347 -8.20 -11.46 3.61
CA LEU A 347 -7.15 -10.69 4.29
C LEU A 347 -7.72 -10.04 5.55
N GLN A 348 -7.35 -10.55 6.73
CA GLN A 348 -7.92 -10.12 8.02
C GLN A 348 -7.13 -8.96 8.63
N TYR A 349 -5.80 -9.02 8.54
CA TYR A 349 -4.91 -7.98 9.05
C TYR A 349 -3.66 -7.85 8.18
N ILE A 350 -3.20 -6.62 8.01
CA ILE A 350 -1.92 -6.30 7.38
C ILE A 350 -1.27 -5.17 8.18
N THR A 351 -0.03 -5.37 8.61
CA THR A 351 0.72 -4.34 9.33
C THR A 351 1.53 -3.53 8.33
N LEU A 352 1.19 -2.25 8.17
CA LEU A 352 1.95 -1.34 7.32
C LEU A 352 3.18 -0.84 8.10
N PRO A 353 4.40 -0.96 7.54
CA PRO A 353 5.59 -0.40 8.17
C PRO A 353 5.54 1.14 8.18
N SER A 354 6.23 1.77 9.15
CA SER A 354 6.22 3.23 9.32
C SER A 354 6.80 4.01 8.12
N SER A 355 7.51 3.32 7.23
CA SER A 355 8.11 3.85 6.02
C SER A 355 7.11 4.03 4.86
N VAL A 356 5.91 3.43 4.92
CA VAL A 356 4.93 3.52 3.82
C VAL A 356 4.44 4.95 3.64
N LYS A 357 4.64 5.49 2.44
CA LYS A 357 4.21 6.83 2.04
C LYS A 357 2.93 6.84 1.19
N THR A 358 2.70 5.75 0.47
CA THR A 358 1.69 5.69 -0.59
C THR A 358 0.92 4.38 -0.55
N ILE A 359 -0.40 4.49 -0.54
CA ILE A 359 -1.33 3.42 -0.92
C ILE A 359 -1.93 3.81 -2.27
N SER A 360 -1.58 3.08 -3.32
CA SER A 360 -2.02 3.39 -4.69
C SER A 360 -3.47 2.97 -4.96
N SER A 361 -4.01 3.37 -6.12
CA SER A 361 -5.42 3.16 -6.46
C SER A 361 -5.82 1.68 -6.43
N GLY A 362 -6.97 1.36 -5.83
CA GLY A 362 -7.50 -0.01 -5.74
C GLY A 362 -6.73 -0.97 -4.83
N ALA A 363 -5.67 -0.53 -4.15
CA ALA A 363 -4.71 -1.41 -3.46
C ALA A 363 -5.36 -2.45 -2.52
N PHE A 364 -6.42 -2.09 -1.80
CA PHE A 364 -7.19 -2.95 -0.90
C PHE A 364 -8.68 -3.00 -1.29
N SER A 365 -9.01 -2.79 -2.57
CA SER A 365 -10.39 -2.89 -3.04
C SER A 365 -10.92 -4.32 -2.81
N SER A 366 -12.15 -4.46 -2.31
CA SER A 366 -12.83 -5.73 -2.06
C SER A 366 -12.08 -6.65 -1.07
N CYS A 367 -11.32 -6.08 -0.13
CA CYS A 367 -10.76 -6.80 1.02
C CYS A 367 -11.83 -7.01 2.10
N ASP A 368 -12.81 -7.86 1.81
CA ASP A 368 -14.04 -8.02 2.62
C ASP A 368 -13.82 -8.55 4.05
N SER A 369 -12.66 -9.10 4.41
CA SER A 369 -12.35 -9.54 5.79
C SER A 369 -11.49 -8.54 6.57
N LEU A 370 -11.04 -7.44 5.95
CA LEU A 370 -10.15 -6.47 6.61
C LEU A 370 -10.96 -5.60 7.57
N GLU A 371 -10.88 -5.88 8.87
CA GLU A 371 -11.69 -5.16 9.86
C GLU A 371 -11.10 -3.81 10.28
N THR A 372 -9.77 -3.74 10.38
CA THR A 372 -9.04 -2.55 10.83
C THR A 372 -7.73 -2.43 10.04
N LEU A 373 -7.29 -1.19 9.81
CA LEU A 373 -5.99 -0.92 9.21
C LEU A 373 -5.36 0.30 9.87
N GLN A 374 -4.19 0.11 10.47
CA GLN A 374 -3.40 1.22 11.01
C GLN A 374 -2.57 1.85 9.90
N LEU A 375 -2.89 3.09 9.55
CA LEU A 375 -2.11 3.88 8.61
C LEU A 375 -0.93 4.53 9.36
N PRO A 376 0.30 4.45 8.85
CA PRO A 376 1.46 5.03 9.51
C PRO A 376 1.45 6.56 9.45
N GLU A 377 1.88 7.20 10.54
CA GLU A 377 2.17 8.64 10.53
C GLU A 377 3.31 8.95 9.55
N GLY A 378 3.12 9.95 8.71
CA GLY A 378 4.03 10.27 7.60
C GLY A 378 3.56 9.76 6.23
N MET A 379 2.46 9.00 6.15
CA MET A 379 1.80 8.66 4.87
C MET A 379 1.19 9.90 4.22
N GLU A 380 1.36 10.05 2.90
CA GLU A 380 1.03 11.27 2.17
C GLU A 380 -0.11 11.08 1.15
N TYR A 381 -0.32 9.84 0.67
CA TYR A 381 -1.23 9.56 -0.45
C TYR A 381 -2.05 8.27 -0.27
N ILE A 382 -3.37 8.38 -0.47
CA ILE A 382 -4.30 7.26 -0.66
C ILE A 382 -4.98 7.43 -2.02
N GLY A 383 -4.84 6.45 -2.91
CA GLY A 383 -5.34 6.49 -4.28
C GLY A 383 -6.84 6.27 -4.43
N ALA A 384 -7.32 6.38 -5.67
CA ALA A 384 -8.73 6.19 -6.00
C ALA A 384 -9.16 4.74 -5.74
N ALA A 385 -10.37 4.52 -5.22
CA ALA A 385 -10.91 3.21 -4.90
C ALA A 385 -10.03 2.32 -3.98
N ALA A 386 -9.07 2.91 -3.25
CA ALA A 386 -8.07 2.15 -2.48
C ALA A 386 -8.67 1.13 -1.50
N PHE A 387 -9.82 1.43 -0.89
CA PHE A 387 -10.57 0.54 0.00
C PHE A 387 -12.00 0.27 -0.50
N GLU A 388 -12.29 0.52 -1.78
CA GLU A 388 -13.65 0.33 -2.32
C GLU A 388 -14.17 -1.08 -2.03
N ASN A 389 -15.43 -1.23 -1.60
CA ASN A 389 -16.05 -2.51 -1.25
C ASN A 389 -15.32 -3.29 -0.13
N SER A 390 -14.49 -2.66 0.72
CA SER A 390 -13.96 -3.31 1.92
C SER A 390 -15.01 -3.36 3.03
N ASN A 391 -16.00 -4.25 2.88
CA ASN A 391 -17.25 -4.17 3.64
C ASN A 391 -17.09 -4.40 5.15
N SER A 392 -16.04 -5.07 5.61
CA SER A 392 -15.79 -5.30 7.04
C SER A 392 -14.95 -4.22 7.72
N LEU A 393 -14.42 -3.23 6.98
CA LEU A 393 -13.57 -2.18 7.55
C LEU A 393 -14.40 -1.30 8.49
N LYS A 394 -14.18 -1.42 9.81
CA LYS A 394 -14.98 -0.76 10.86
C LYS A 394 -14.48 0.63 11.21
N GLU A 395 -13.16 0.78 11.24
CA GLU A 395 -12.45 1.99 11.63
C GLU A 395 -11.18 2.19 10.81
N ILE A 396 -10.91 3.44 10.45
CA ILE A 396 -9.65 3.87 9.85
C ILE A 396 -9.34 5.29 10.31
N THR A 397 -8.12 5.49 10.79
CA THR A 397 -7.64 6.83 11.18
C THR A 397 -6.78 7.36 10.05
N LEU A 398 -7.20 8.46 9.41
CA LEU A 398 -6.39 9.12 8.40
C LEU A 398 -5.24 9.88 9.08
N PRO A 399 -3.98 9.67 8.68
CA PRO A 399 -2.84 10.29 9.35
C PRO A 399 -2.78 11.78 9.07
N SER A 400 -2.18 12.53 10.00
CA SER A 400 -2.10 13.99 9.92
C SER A 400 -1.33 14.49 8.69
N SER A 401 -0.38 13.69 8.21
CA SER A 401 0.45 13.95 7.03
C SER A 401 -0.26 13.73 5.69
N LEU A 402 -1.47 13.17 5.68
CA LEU A 402 -2.17 12.82 4.45
C LEU A 402 -2.55 14.09 3.67
N ARG A 403 -2.06 14.19 2.43
CA ARG A 403 -2.31 15.33 1.53
C ARG A 403 -3.35 15.03 0.47
N ASN A 404 -3.46 13.76 0.08
CA ASN A 404 -4.32 13.31 -1.02
C ASN A 404 -5.14 12.09 -0.61
N LEU A 405 -6.45 12.16 -0.86
CA LEU A 405 -7.41 11.07 -0.68
C LEU A 405 -8.22 10.92 -1.98
N GLY A 406 -8.07 9.80 -2.69
CA GLY A 406 -8.66 9.62 -4.02
C GLY A 406 -10.19 9.49 -4.05
N GLU A 407 -10.74 9.64 -5.26
CA GLU A 407 -12.15 9.34 -5.57
C GLU A 407 -12.50 7.89 -5.21
N ARG A 408 -13.73 7.66 -4.73
CA ARG A 408 -14.23 6.32 -4.32
C ARG A 408 -13.40 5.60 -3.26
N ALA A 409 -12.44 6.26 -2.60
CA ALA A 409 -11.46 5.57 -1.73
C ALA A 409 -12.10 4.68 -0.66
N PHE A 410 -13.28 5.05 -0.12
CA PHE A 410 -14.05 4.26 0.85
C PHE A 410 -15.49 3.97 0.38
N GLN A 411 -15.74 3.96 -0.94
CA GLN A 411 -17.07 3.63 -1.47
C GLN A 411 -17.47 2.21 -1.05
N ASN A 412 -18.73 2.01 -0.66
CA ASN A 412 -19.27 0.74 -0.18
C ASN A 412 -18.50 0.12 1.00
N CYS A 413 -17.78 0.91 1.82
CA CYS A 413 -17.27 0.43 3.11
C CYS A 413 -18.43 0.38 4.12
N THR A 414 -19.29 -0.64 4.02
CA THR A 414 -20.59 -0.68 4.71
C THR A 414 -20.50 -0.78 6.24
N ALA A 415 -19.42 -1.37 6.79
CA ALA A 415 -19.17 -1.41 8.23
C ALA A 415 -18.44 -0.18 8.79
N LEU A 416 -17.96 0.75 7.94
CA LEU A 416 -17.19 1.90 8.38
C LEU A 416 -18.07 2.82 9.23
N SER A 417 -17.77 2.89 10.53
CA SER A 417 -18.64 3.53 11.52
C SER A 417 -18.14 4.90 11.99
N SER A 418 -16.84 5.14 11.86
CA SER A 418 -16.20 6.42 12.19
C SER A 418 -15.02 6.68 11.27
N ILE A 419 -14.80 7.96 10.95
CA ILE A 419 -13.60 8.41 10.27
C ILE A 419 -13.21 9.81 10.76
N HIS A 420 -11.92 10.01 10.99
CA HIS A 420 -11.35 11.31 11.30
C HIS A 420 -10.69 11.90 10.03
N ILE A 421 -11.13 13.10 9.62
CA ILE A 421 -10.59 13.80 8.46
C ILE A 421 -9.37 14.64 8.91
N GLY A 422 -8.21 14.38 8.31
CA GLY A 422 -6.95 15.05 8.66
C GLY A 422 -6.90 16.54 8.27
N ALA A 423 -6.09 17.31 9.00
CA ALA A 423 -5.98 18.76 8.85
C ALA A 423 -5.34 19.25 7.53
N ASN A 424 -4.67 18.36 6.78
CA ASN A 424 -3.96 18.70 5.54
C ASN A 424 -4.74 18.37 4.26
N LEU A 425 -5.95 17.82 4.38
CA LEU A 425 -6.83 17.59 3.22
C LEU A 425 -7.56 18.89 2.86
N SER A 426 -7.70 19.19 1.56
CA SER A 426 -8.43 20.38 1.07
C SER A 426 -9.80 20.04 0.47
N ALA A 427 -10.05 18.76 0.17
CA ALA A 427 -11.28 18.32 -0.47
C ALA A 427 -11.68 16.90 -0.08
N ILE A 428 -12.97 16.60 -0.23
CA ILE A 428 -13.54 15.25 -0.25
C ILE A 428 -14.04 15.00 -1.66
N TYR A 429 -13.44 14.03 -2.35
CA TYR A 429 -13.65 13.79 -3.77
C TYR A 429 -14.86 12.90 -4.06
N GLN A 430 -15.06 12.64 -5.36
CA GLN A 430 -16.29 12.05 -5.86
C GLN A 430 -16.45 10.65 -5.28
N ASN A 431 -17.65 10.35 -4.78
CA ASN A 431 -18.01 9.05 -4.21
C ASN A 431 -17.16 8.56 -3.03
N THR A 432 -16.25 9.37 -2.46
CA THR A 432 -15.25 8.92 -1.47
C THR A 432 -15.85 8.12 -0.31
N PHE A 433 -17.01 8.52 0.23
CA PHE A 433 -17.73 7.83 1.32
C PHE A 433 -19.13 7.36 0.91
N SER A 434 -19.41 7.22 -0.39
CA SER A 434 -20.73 6.78 -0.84
C SER A 434 -21.05 5.36 -0.36
N TYR A 435 -22.29 5.12 0.05
CA TYR A 435 -22.80 3.85 0.59
C TYR A 435 -22.07 3.34 1.85
N THR A 436 -21.53 4.25 2.68
CA THR A 436 -21.00 3.94 4.01
C THR A 436 -22.13 3.82 5.03
N ALA A 437 -22.85 2.70 4.99
CA ALA A 437 -24.11 2.52 5.72
C ALA A 437 -23.99 2.62 7.27
N SER A 438 -22.82 2.33 7.84
CA SER A 438 -22.58 2.43 9.29
C SER A 438 -22.04 3.78 9.75
N LEU A 439 -21.67 4.67 8.82
CA LEU A 439 -21.12 5.98 9.15
C LEU A 439 -22.26 6.91 9.58
N THR A 440 -22.45 7.04 10.89
CA THR A 440 -23.60 7.75 11.47
C THR A 440 -23.34 9.20 11.79
N ASN A 441 -22.11 9.56 12.14
CA ASN A 441 -21.74 10.93 12.52
C ASN A 441 -20.41 11.29 11.87
N ILE A 442 -20.30 12.51 11.37
CA ILE A 442 -19.04 13.01 10.82
C ILE A 442 -18.86 14.51 11.11
N ILE A 443 -17.62 14.88 11.44
CA ILE A 443 -17.16 16.26 11.52
C ILE A 443 -16.33 16.54 10.27
N ILE A 444 -16.76 17.50 9.46
CA ILE A 444 -16.02 17.97 8.30
C ILE A 444 -15.33 19.29 8.68
N PRO A 445 -14.00 19.29 8.83
CA PRO A 445 -13.27 20.45 9.33
C PRO A 445 -13.13 21.55 8.27
N GLY A 446 -12.90 22.78 8.71
CA GLY A 446 -12.89 23.98 7.85
C GLY A 446 -11.76 24.05 6.82
N ASN A 447 -10.73 23.20 6.93
CA ASN A 447 -9.70 23.05 5.90
C ASN A 447 -10.23 22.37 4.64
N ILE A 448 -11.34 21.62 4.72
CA ILE A 448 -12.02 21.05 3.56
C ILE A 448 -12.80 22.16 2.86
N LYS A 449 -12.29 22.63 1.72
CA LYS A 449 -12.92 23.66 0.90
C LYS A 449 -14.03 23.10 0.02
N LEU A 450 -13.83 21.88 -0.48
CA LEU A 450 -14.67 21.28 -1.51
C LEU A 450 -15.15 19.90 -1.10
N ILE A 451 -16.47 19.68 -1.17
CA ILE A 451 -17.09 18.35 -1.09
C ILE A 451 -17.73 18.10 -2.45
N THR A 452 -17.23 17.15 -3.24
CA THR A 452 -17.68 16.98 -4.62
C THR A 452 -18.89 16.03 -4.74
N ASP A 453 -19.28 15.77 -5.99
CA ASP A 453 -20.47 15.01 -6.34
C ASP A 453 -20.50 13.61 -5.67
N TYR A 454 -21.66 13.23 -5.15
CA TYR A 454 -21.90 11.93 -4.52
C TYR A 454 -20.98 11.55 -3.35
N ALA A 455 -20.18 12.49 -2.79
CA ALA A 455 -19.18 12.21 -1.76
C ALA A 455 -19.69 11.34 -0.58
N PHE A 456 -20.91 11.59 -0.11
CA PHE A 456 -21.62 10.87 0.96
C PHE A 456 -22.99 10.32 0.50
N TYR A 457 -23.14 10.03 -0.79
CA TYR A 457 -24.39 9.50 -1.34
C TYR A 457 -24.76 8.15 -0.70
N GLY A 458 -25.98 8.03 -0.16
CA GLY A 458 -26.49 6.78 0.41
C GLY A 458 -25.77 6.32 1.67
N SER A 459 -25.13 7.23 2.41
CA SER A 459 -24.42 6.90 3.65
C SER A 459 -25.40 6.79 4.85
N GLY A 460 -24.89 6.29 5.98
CA GLY A 460 -25.64 6.12 7.21
C GLY A 460 -25.86 7.39 8.05
N LEU A 461 -25.58 8.58 7.50
CA LEU A 461 -25.44 9.80 8.29
C LEU A 461 -26.74 10.14 9.02
N ARG A 462 -26.59 10.45 10.31
CA ARG A 462 -27.61 10.94 11.23
C ARG A 462 -27.31 12.37 11.67
N GLU A 463 -26.06 12.63 12.05
CA GLU A 463 -25.57 13.95 12.44
C GLU A 463 -24.43 14.39 11.50
N LEU A 464 -24.47 15.66 11.10
CA LEU A 464 -23.51 16.26 10.18
C LEU A 464 -23.02 17.61 10.74
N ASP A 465 -21.73 17.68 11.07
CA ASP A 465 -21.09 18.90 11.58
C ASP A 465 -20.17 19.49 10.50
N LEU A 466 -20.67 20.49 9.78
CA LEU A 466 -19.95 21.24 8.76
C LEU A 466 -19.32 22.49 9.38
N LYS A 467 -17.99 22.58 9.40
CA LYS A 467 -17.28 23.74 9.96
C LYS A 467 -17.15 24.90 8.97
N GLU A 468 -17.02 26.11 9.51
CA GLU A 468 -16.65 27.29 8.75
C GLU A 468 -15.34 27.08 7.99
N GLY A 469 -15.32 27.48 6.73
CA GLY A 469 -14.22 27.27 5.79
C GLY A 469 -14.60 26.42 4.57
N ILE A 470 -15.70 25.65 4.64
CA ILE A 470 -16.25 24.89 3.51
C ILE A 470 -16.92 25.87 2.52
N GLU A 471 -16.51 25.81 1.26
CA GLU A 471 -16.89 26.79 0.22
C GLU A 471 -17.91 26.23 -0.77
N SER A 472 -17.82 24.92 -1.07
CA SER A 472 -18.65 24.27 -2.09
C SER A 472 -19.06 22.84 -1.74
N ILE A 473 -20.34 22.54 -1.94
CA ILE A 473 -20.91 21.18 -1.90
C ILE A 473 -21.44 20.82 -3.30
N GLY A 474 -21.02 19.66 -3.81
CA GLY A 474 -21.35 19.14 -5.13
C GLY A 474 -22.74 18.52 -5.25
N SER A 475 -23.07 18.06 -6.46
CA SER A 475 -24.37 17.48 -6.78
C SER A 475 -24.55 16.13 -6.10
N TYR A 476 -25.71 15.91 -5.49
CA TYR A 476 -26.06 14.68 -4.77
C TYR A 476 -25.07 14.27 -3.65
N ALA A 477 -24.21 15.19 -3.19
CA ALA A 477 -23.13 14.90 -2.24
C ALA A 477 -23.63 14.23 -0.96
N PHE A 478 -24.76 14.66 -0.41
CA PHE A 478 -25.40 14.12 0.79
C PHE A 478 -26.79 13.54 0.50
N SER A 479 -27.03 13.09 -0.73
CA SER A 479 -28.32 12.49 -1.10
C SER A 479 -28.48 11.10 -0.49
N ARG A 480 -29.73 10.68 -0.22
CA ARG A 480 -30.10 9.33 0.27
C ARG A 480 -29.59 8.90 1.66
N ASN A 481 -29.17 9.83 2.50
CA ASN A 481 -28.92 9.61 3.92
C ASN A 481 -30.25 9.47 4.68
N GLN A 482 -30.66 8.22 4.92
CA GLN A 482 -32.00 7.90 5.44
C GLN A 482 -32.23 8.38 6.88
N SER A 483 -31.16 8.64 7.64
CA SER A 483 -31.21 8.98 9.06
C SER A 483 -30.88 10.44 9.38
N LEU A 484 -30.50 11.25 8.39
CA LEU A 484 -30.01 12.61 8.62
C LEU A 484 -31.13 13.50 9.18
N GLU A 485 -30.95 14.05 10.38
CA GLU A 485 -32.03 14.74 11.12
C GLU A 485 -32.03 16.26 10.92
N GLU A 486 -30.86 16.88 10.79
CA GLU A 486 -30.69 18.33 10.67
C GLU A 486 -29.57 18.66 9.67
N VAL A 487 -29.75 19.75 8.91
CA VAL A 487 -28.74 20.31 8.02
C VAL A 487 -28.52 21.79 8.36
N ILE A 488 -27.32 22.11 8.84
CA ILE A 488 -26.86 23.48 9.08
C ILE A 488 -25.68 23.73 8.14
N LEU A 489 -25.86 24.61 7.15
CA LEU A 489 -24.80 24.99 6.22
C LEU A 489 -23.97 26.14 6.83
N PRO A 490 -22.62 26.07 6.80
CA PRO A 490 -21.76 27.12 7.34
C PRO A 490 -21.79 28.36 6.44
N ASP A 491 -21.59 29.54 7.00
CA ASP A 491 -21.74 30.81 6.28
C ASP A 491 -20.61 31.04 5.25
N SER A 492 -19.49 30.30 5.34
CA SER A 492 -18.48 30.24 4.27
C SER A 492 -18.96 29.57 2.97
N LEU A 493 -20.07 28.82 2.99
CA LEU A 493 -20.54 28.05 1.84
C LEU A 493 -21.28 28.94 0.85
N TYR A 494 -20.72 29.16 -0.34
CA TYR A 494 -21.34 29.97 -1.39
C TYR A 494 -21.85 29.16 -2.59
N HIS A 495 -21.52 27.86 -2.66
CA HIS A 495 -21.96 26.97 -3.73
C HIS A 495 -22.62 25.68 -3.21
N LEU A 496 -23.80 25.36 -3.73
CA LEU A 496 -24.55 24.13 -3.45
C LEU A 496 -25.00 23.49 -4.77
N GLY A 497 -24.70 22.20 -4.96
CA GLY A 497 -24.97 21.45 -6.17
C GLY A 497 -26.40 20.90 -6.28
N ILE A 498 -26.77 20.45 -7.49
CA ILE A 498 -28.10 19.90 -7.79
C ILE A 498 -28.35 18.67 -6.93
N GLY A 499 -29.50 18.65 -6.25
CA GLY A 499 -29.89 17.50 -5.42
C GLY A 499 -28.95 17.19 -4.26
N ALA A 500 -28.11 18.14 -3.81
CA ALA A 500 -27.09 17.92 -2.79
C ALA A 500 -27.60 17.18 -1.54
N PHE A 501 -28.83 17.44 -1.11
CA PHE A 501 -29.51 16.81 0.03
C PHE A 501 -30.85 16.15 -0.37
N SER A 502 -30.97 15.66 -1.61
CA SER A 502 -32.19 14.98 -2.07
C SER A 502 -32.38 13.62 -1.40
N GLU A 503 -33.64 13.14 -1.34
CA GLU A 503 -33.98 11.79 -0.87
C GLU A 503 -33.54 11.50 0.58
N ASN A 504 -33.55 12.53 1.43
CA ASN A 504 -33.26 12.44 2.86
C ASN A 504 -34.56 12.58 3.69
N PRO A 505 -35.32 11.50 3.93
CA PRO A 505 -36.68 11.58 4.47
C PRO A 505 -36.75 12.00 5.94
N SER A 506 -35.63 11.97 6.68
CA SER A 506 -35.57 12.22 8.12
C SER A 506 -35.20 13.66 8.50
N ILE A 507 -34.78 14.49 7.54
CA ILE A 507 -34.39 15.88 7.82
C ILE A 507 -35.61 16.64 8.31
N ARG A 508 -35.52 17.24 9.50
CA ARG A 508 -36.57 18.07 10.10
C ARG A 508 -36.32 19.55 9.93
N LYS A 509 -35.05 19.94 9.97
CA LYS A 509 -34.64 21.34 9.96
C LYS A 509 -33.50 21.58 8.99
N VAL A 510 -33.61 22.67 8.24
CA VAL A 510 -32.60 23.14 7.29
C VAL A 510 -32.29 24.61 7.57
N LYS A 511 -31.03 24.92 7.87
CA LYS A 511 -30.49 26.29 7.87
C LYS A 511 -29.53 26.46 6.70
N LEU A 512 -29.89 27.33 5.75
CA LEU A 512 -29.02 27.66 4.63
C LEU A 512 -27.95 28.68 5.05
N SER A 513 -26.84 28.69 4.30
CA SER A 513 -25.72 29.63 4.48
C SER A 513 -26.10 31.05 4.03
N ASN A 514 -25.65 32.04 4.79
CA ASN A 514 -25.80 33.46 4.45
C ASN A 514 -25.06 33.88 3.16
N SER A 515 -24.10 33.08 2.68
CA SER A 515 -23.34 33.36 1.45
C SER A 515 -23.94 32.72 0.19
N LEU A 516 -25.02 31.93 0.31
CA LEU A 516 -25.66 31.32 -0.85
C LEU A 516 -26.52 32.33 -1.61
N THR A 517 -26.39 32.35 -2.93
CA THR A 517 -27.21 33.17 -3.82
C THR A 517 -28.39 32.42 -4.43
N ALA A 518 -28.39 31.09 -4.38
CA ALA A 518 -29.44 30.26 -4.95
C ALA A 518 -29.59 28.94 -4.20
N VAL A 519 -30.84 28.45 -4.12
CA VAL A 519 -31.11 27.04 -3.79
C VAL A 519 -31.22 26.27 -5.10
N PRO A 520 -30.36 25.28 -5.37
CA PRO A 520 -30.32 24.58 -6.65
C PRO A 520 -31.53 23.66 -6.85
N ASN A 521 -31.71 23.19 -8.09
CA ASN A 521 -32.75 22.23 -8.43
C ASN A 521 -32.66 20.98 -7.54
N ARG A 522 -33.80 20.51 -7.04
CA ARG A 522 -33.97 19.28 -6.26
C ARG A 522 -33.17 19.23 -4.96
N ALA A 523 -32.63 20.35 -4.47
CA ALA A 523 -31.71 20.41 -3.33
C ALA A 523 -32.12 19.53 -2.14
N PHE A 524 -33.41 19.56 -1.78
CA PHE A 524 -34.02 18.84 -0.64
C PHE A 524 -35.31 18.09 -1.04
N ILE A 525 -35.44 17.66 -2.31
CA ILE A 525 -36.61 16.87 -2.75
C ILE A 525 -36.75 15.59 -1.93
N TYR A 526 -37.98 15.16 -1.62
CA TYR A 526 -38.27 13.99 -0.79
C TYR A 526 -37.78 14.09 0.67
N GLY A 527 -37.52 15.32 1.14
CA GLY A 527 -37.31 15.65 2.55
C GLY A 527 -38.62 15.61 3.36
N ASN A 528 -39.24 14.43 3.44
CA ASN A 528 -40.62 14.24 3.93
C ASN A 528 -40.85 14.57 5.42
N ALA A 529 -39.81 14.95 6.16
CA ALA A 529 -39.89 15.38 7.55
C ALA A 529 -39.58 16.87 7.75
N ILE A 530 -39.18 17.61 6.71
CA ILE A 530 -38.72 19.00 6.85
C ILE A 530 -39.89 19.87 7.31
N GLU A 531 -39.86 20.31 8.56
CA GLU A 531 -40.88 21.15 9.19
C GLU A 531 -40.41 22.59 9.37
N GLU A 532 -39.09 22.83 9.32
CA GLU A 532 -38.48 24.15 9.42
C GLU A 532 -37.41 24.35 8.34
N VAL A 533 -37.46 25.50 7.65
CA VAL A 533 -36.40 25.96 6.74
C VAL A 533 -36.09 27.43 7.02
N ILE A 534 -34.82 27.74 7.25
CA ILE A 534 -34.30 29.11 7.40
C ILE A 534 -33.60 29.48 6.08
N ILE A 535 -34.25 30.38 5.33
CA ILE A 535 -33.74 30.92 4.06
C ILE A 535 -33.22 32.34 4.33
N PRO A 536 -31.91 32.60 4.25
CA PRO A 536 -31.32 33.89 4.59
C PRO A 536 -31.54 34.94 3.48
N GLU A 537 -31.36 36.21 3.85
CA GLU A 537 -31.20 37.30 2.89
C GLU A 537 -29.96 37.05 2.01
N GLY A 538 -30.05 37.41 0.73
CA GLY A 538 -29.02 37.09 -0.28
C GLY A 538 -29.44 36.01 -1.27
N ILE A 539 -30.39 35.14 -0.90
CA ILE A 539 -30.95 34.14 -1.82
C ILE A 539 -31.80 34.86 -2.89
N VAL A 540 -31.38 34.71 -4.15
CA VAL A 540 -32.00 35.33 -5.33
C VAL A 540 -32.92 34.36 -6.08
N SER A 541 -32.69 33.05 -5.96
CA SER A 541 -33.49 32.04 -6.67
C SER A 541 -33.67 30.74 -5.89
N ILE A 542 -34.82 30.10 -6.06
CA ILE A 542 -35.12 28.75 -5.57
C ILE A 542 -35.43 27.84 -6.76
N GLY A 543 -34.66 26.78 -6.94
CA GLY A 543 -34.72 25.91 -8.11
C GLY A 543 -35.93 24.98 -8.19
N GLU A 544 -36.06 24.30 -9.32
CA GLU A 544 -37.09 23.29 -9.59
C GLU A 544 -37.09 22.22 -8.49
N ARG A 545 -38.26 21.95 -7.89
CA ARG A 545 -38.46 20.91 -6.87
C ARG A 545 -37.52 21.00 -5.66
N ALA A 546 -36.94 22.18 -5.37
CA ALA A 546 -35.94 22.34 -4.33
C ALA A 546 -36.37 21.83 -2.94
N PHE A 547 -37.64 21.99 -2.56
CA PHE A 547 -38.23 21.55 -1.29
C PHE A 547 -39.51 20.73 -1.49
N SER A 548 -39.65 20.06 -2.65
CA SER A 548 -40.83 19.25 -2.93
C SER A 548 -40.93 18.09 -1.94
N ASN A 549 -42.15 17.83 -1.48
CA ASN A 549 -42.53 16.87 -0.43
C ASN A 549 -42.16 17.23 1.03
N ALA A 550 -41.63 18.43 1.29
CA ALA A 550 -41.39 18.89 2.67
C ALA A 550 -42.68 19.01 3.51
N LYS A 551 -42.60 18.88 4.84
CA LYS A 551 -43.73 19.05 5.78
C LYS A 551 -43.92 20.47 6.31
N LEU A 552 -43.29 21.45 5.66
CA LEU A 552 -43.40 22.87 6.01
C LEU A 552 -44.87 23.29 6.10
N THR A 553 -45.25 23.91 7.23
CA THR A 553 -46.57 24.54 7.41
C THR A 553 -46.53 26.04 7.19
N GLU A 554 -45.38 26.66 7.43
CA GLU A 554 -45.11 28.06 7.17
C GLU A 554 -43.81 28.21 6.39
N LEU A 555 -43.74 29.25 5.57
CA LEU A 555 -42.55 29.54 4.76
C LEU A 555 -42.27 31.04 4.79
N ILE A 556 -41.03 31.40 5.08
CA ILE A 556 -40.54 32.78 5.06
C ILE A 556 -39.54 32.89 3.90
N LEU A 557 -39.79 33.83 2.99
CA LEU A 557 -38.99 34.06 1.80
C LEU A 557 -38.34 35.45 1.86
N PRO A 558 -37.03 35.56 1.61
CA PRO A 558 -36.25 36.78 1.82
C PRO A 558 -36.60 37.88 0.82
N SER A 559 -36.14 39.09 1.11
CA SER A 559 -36.38 40.27 0.28
C SER A 559 -35.64 40.23 -1.06
N THR A 560 -34.52 39.51 -1.13
CA THR A 560 -33.67 39.35 -2.31
C THR A 560 -34.20 38.37 -3.36
N LEU A 561 -35.26 37.62 -3.05
CA LEU A 561 -35.75 36.55 -3.92
C LEU A 561 -36.41 37.11 -5.20
N THR A 562 -35.92 36.69 -6.37
CA THR A 562 -36.44 37.13 -7.68
C THR A 562 -37.05 36.01 -8.51
N SER A 563 -36.80 34.75 -8.18
CA SER A 563 -37.38 33.60 -8.89
C SER A 563 -37.62 32.36 -8.01
N VAL A 564 -38.72 31.68 -8.28
CA VAL A 564 -39.09 30.38 -7.68
C VAL A 564 -39.44 29.43 -8.82
N GLY A 565 -38.71 28.32 -8.93
CA GLY A 565 -38.80 27.35 -10.02
C GLY A 565 -40.05 26.46 -10.00
N ASP A 566 -40.12 25.58 -10.99
CA ASP A 566 -41.23 24.64 -11.15
C ASP A 566 -41.31 23.68 -9.95
N TYR A 567 -42.50 23.50 -9.38
CA TYR A 567 -42.77 22.54 -8.32
C TYR A 567 -41.90 22.68 -7.06
N SER A 568 -41.28 23.85 -6.82
CA SER A 568 -40.29 24.04 -5.74
C SER A 568 -40.79 23.58 -4.37
N PHE A 569 -42.07 23.78 -4.06
CA PHE A 569 -42.72 23.38 -2.81
C PHE A 569 -43.96 22.49 -3.07
N GLU A 570 -43.96 21.72 -4.16
CA GLU A 570 -45.02 20.76 -4.47
C GLU A 570 -45.18 19.72 -3.33
N ASN A 571 -46.42 19.27 -3.07
CA ASN A 571 -46.72 18.25 -2.06
C ASN A 571 -46.26 18.61 -0.63
N THR A 572 -46.19 19.90 -0.30
CA THR A 572 -45.95 20.37 1.07
C THR A 572 -47.24 20.58 1.87
N SER A 573 -47.12 20.84 3.17
CA SER A 573 -48.25 21.13 4.08
C SER A 573 -48.47 22.63 4.33
N LEU A 574 -48.00 23.47 3.40
CA LEU A 574 -47.96 24.92 3.57
C LEU A 574 -49.37 25.51 3.76
N LYS A 575 -49.50 26.30 4.83
CA LYS A 575 -50.68 27.11 5.16
C LYS A 575 -50.43 28.59 4.92
N ASN A 576 -49.29 29.08 5.42
CA ASN A 576 -48.93 30.49 5.37
C ASN A 576 -47.59 30.66 4.66
N ILE A 577 -47.53 31.63 3.73
CA ILE A 577 -46.28 31.98 3.04
C ILE A 577 -46.04 33.48 3.22
N TYR A 578 -44.84 33.88 3.63
CA TYR A 578 -44.46 35.26 3.89
C TYR A 578 -43.35 35.69 2.95
N PHE A 579 -43.60 36.69 2.10
CA PHE A 579 -42.62 37.28 1.20
C PHE A 579 -42.14 38.63 1.73
N TYR A 580 -40.83 38.82 1.87
CA TYR A 580 -40.24 40.07 2.36
C TYR A 580 -39.87 41.06 1.25
N GLY A 581 -39.91 40.62 -0.02
CA GLY A 581 -39.52 41.41 -1.19
C GLY A 581 -40.62 41.56 -2.25
N ASN A 582 -40.23 42.10 -3.41
CA ASN A 582 -41.09 42.15 -4.60
C ASN A 582 -41.55 40.73 -5.01
N ALA A 583 -42.68 40.64 -5.70
CA ALA A 583 -43.16 39.35 -6.20
C ALA A 583 -42.13 38.72 -7.16
N PRO A 584 -41.61 37.52 -6.85
CA PRO A 584 -40.65 36.86 -7.72
C PRO A 584 -41.35 36.31 -8.97
N THR A 585 -40.56 35.94 -9.97
CA THR A 585 -41.05 35.13 -11.09
C THR A 585 -41.33 33.71 -10.62
N PHE A 586 -42.51 33.19 -10.97
CA PHE A 586 -42.93 31.84 -10.56
C PHE A 586 -42.94 30.88 -11.75
N GLY A 587 -42.32 29.73 -11.55
CA GLY A 587 -42.41 28.56 -12.41
C GLY A 587 -43.78 27.89 -12.34
N ARG A 588 -43.91 26.73 -12.96
CA ARG A 588 -45.12 25.93 -12.97
C ARG A 588 -45.39 25.32 -11.59
N GLU A 589 -46.58 25.57 -11.05
CA GLU A 589 -47.10 24.92 -9.83
C GLU A 589 -46.11 24.94 -8.64
N PRO A 590 -45.57 26.11 -8.24
CA PRO A 590 -44.46 26.20 -7.27
C PRO A 590 -44.85 25.84 -5.83
N PHE A 591 -46.16 25.82 -5.52
CA PHE A 591 -46.72 25.53 -4.20
C PHE A 591 -47.76 24.40 -4.29
N PRO A 592 -48.28 23.85 -3.16
CA PRO A 592 -49.26 22.77 -3.17
C PRO A 592 -50.58 23.17 -3.84
N LEU A 593 -51.08 22.31 -4.74
CA LEU A 593 -52.40 22.43 -5.35
C LEU A 593 -53.46 21.63 -4.58
N LYS A 594 -54.69 22.13 -4.59
CA LYS A 594 -55.89 21.36 -4.24
C LYS A 594 -56.15 20.30 -5.33
N LYS A 595 -55.71 19.06 -5.11
CA LYS A 595 -56.03 17.94 -6.03
C LYS A 595 -57.52 17.60 -5.93
N TYR A 596 -58.15 17.33 -7.07
CA TYR A 596 -59.61 17.26 -7.24
C TYR A 596 -60.34 16.17 -6.41
N TYR A 597 -59.65 15.32 -5.63
CA TYR A 597 -60.29 14.23 -4.88
C TYR A 597 -59.69 13.84 -3.52
N ASP A 598 -58.64 14.48 -2.98
CA ASP A 598 -58.13 14.15 -1.63
C ASP A 598 -57.75 15.40 -0.83
N SER A 599 -58.10 15.38 0.45
CA SER A 599 -57.98 16.49 1.40
C SER A 599 -56.53 16.75 1.83
N TYR A 600 -55.80 17.62 1.13
CA TYR A 600 -54.65 18.34 1.67
C TYR A 600 -54.73 19.85 1.35
N SER A 601 -54.16 20.63 2.27
CA SER A 601 -54.53 21.99 2.69
C SER A 601 -54.63 23.04 1.56
N PRO A 602 -55.70 23.86 1.49
CA PRO A 602 -55.62 25.11 0.76
C PRO A 602 -54.63 26.00 1.52
N ILE A 603 -53.67 26.60 0.81
CA ILE A 603 -52.88 27.71 1.35
C ILE A 603 -53.88 28.71 1.97
N GLU A 604 -53.80 28.92 3.28
CA GLU A 604 -54.74 29.72 4.08
C GLU A 604 -54.49 31.23 3.87
N GLY A 605 -53.22 31.62 3.65
CA GLY A 605 -52.86 32.99 3.32
C GLY A 605 -51.47 33.09 2.70
N VAL A 606 -51.36 33.93 1.66
CA VAL A 606 -50.08 34.41 1.17
C VAL A 606 -49.93 35.86 1.60
N TYR A 607 -48.89 36.11 2.38
CA TYR A 607 -48.58 37.39 2.99
C TYR A 607 -47.36 37.99 2.31
N TYR A 608 -47.41 39.27 1.95
CA TYR A 608 -46.28 40.00 1.40
C TYR A 608 -46.02 41.27 2.21
N LYS A 609 -44.76 41.65 2.38
CA LYS A 609 -44.40 42.90 3.06
C LYS A 609 -45.01 44.05 2.26
N GLY A 610 -45.75 44.95 2.91
CA GLY A 610 -46.35 46.11 2.24
C GLY A 610 -45.36 46.88 1.36
N GLY A 611 -45.79 47.76 0.47
CA GLY A 611 -44.90 48.60 -0.35
C GLY A 611 -43.93 47.86 -1.30
N THR A 612 -43.96 46.53 -1.32
CA THR A 612 -43.34 45.71 -2.37
C THR A 612 -44.29 45.64 -3.58
N THR A 613 -43.72 45.51 -4.77
CA THR A 613 -44.43 45.56 -6.06
C THR A 613 -44.62 44.16 -6.66
N GLY A 614 -45.58 44.03 -7.60
CA GLY A 614 -45.83 42.79 -8.35
C GLY A 614 -46.90 41.86 -7.74
N TRP A 615 -47.61 42.30 -6.70
CA TRP A 615 -48.64 41.54 -5.97
C TRP A 615 -50.09 41.85 -6.40
N ASP A 616 -50.29 42.29 -7.65
CA ASP A 616 -51.54 42.89 -8.10
C ASP A 616 -52.74 41.92 -8.14
N ASP A 617 -52.53 40.64 -8.46
CA ASP A 617 -53.55 39.58 -8.47
C ASP A 617 -52.90 38.17 -8.39
N VAL A 618 -53.67 37.16 -7.98
CA VAL A 618 -53.24 35.75 -7.82
C VAL A 618 -52.69 35.10 -9.10
N SER A 619 -52.89 35.73 -10.26
CA SER A 619 -52.28 35.35 -11.54
C SER A 619 -50.75 35.34 -11.51
N VAL A 620 -50.14 36.05 -10.56
CA VAL A 620 -48.70 36.02 -10.25
C VAL A 620 -48.13 34.60 -10.09
N PHE A 621 -48.90 33.64 -9.58
CA PHE A 621 -48.46 32.25 -9.39
C PHE A 621 -48.60 31.35 -10.63
N ASN A 622 -48.89 31.93 -11.81
CA ASN A 622 -48.90 31.26 -13.11
C ASN A 622 -49.79 29.97 -13.18
N THR A 623 -50.86 29.89 -12.37
CA THR A 623 -51.68 28.66 -12.18
C THR A 623 -53.10 28.93 -11.62
N HIS A 624 -53.92 27.87 -11.45
CA HIS A 624 -55.35 27.90 -11.08
C HIS A 624 -55.63 28.19 -9.57
N TYR A 625 -54.94 29.16 -8.95
CA TYR A 625 -55.12 29.53 -7.52
C TYR A 625 -56.27 30.52 -7.27
N SER A 626 -57.44 30.31 -7.88
CA SER A 626 -58.58 31.26 -7.86
C SER A 626 -59.22 31.53 -6.49
N SER A 627 -58.68 30.98 -5.40
CA SER A 627 -59.20 31.12 -4.02
C SER A 627 -58.15 31.59 -2.99
N ILE A 628 -56.90 31.85 -3.38
CA ILE A 628 -55.86 32.36 -2.47
C ILE A 628 -56.11 33.84 -2.19
N GLN A 629 -56.02 34.26 -0.93
CA GLN A 629 -56.00 35.69 -0.57
C GLN A 629 -54.56 36.18 -0.41
N LEU A 630 -54.17 37.13 -1.25
CA LEU A 630 -52.96 37.94 -1.08
C LEU A 630 -53.23 39.00 0.00
N LYS A 631 -52.46 39.00 1.09
CA LYS A 631 -52.63 39.94 2.21
C LYS A 631 -51.32 40.70 2.46
N PRO A 632 -51.31 42.04 2.43
CA PRO A 632 -50.14 42.76 2.91
C PRO A 632 -49.99 42.53 4.42
N PHE A 633 -48.76 42.23 4.85
CA PHE A 633 -48.36 42.32 6.24
C PHE A 633 -47.35 43.44 6.39
N TYR A 634 -47.29 43.98 7.60
CA TYR A 634 -46.36 45.03 7.93
C TYR A 634 -45.49 44.55 9.08
N LEU A 635 -44.19 44.81 8.92
CA LEU A 635 -43.23 44.61 9.98
C LEU A 635 -43.26 45.87 10.84
N VAL A 636 -43.52 45.72 12.13
CA VAL A 636 -43.18 46.77 13.09
C VAL A 636 -41.71 46.58 13.42
N GLN A 637 -40.87 47.45 12.90
CA GLN A 637 -39.45 47.48 13.20
C GLN A 637 -39.21 48.55 14.27
N TYR A 638 -38.59 48.16 15.38
CA TYR A 638 -38.06 49.12 16.35
C TYR A 638 -36.68 49.55 15.84
N LEU A 639 -36.58 50.76 15.32
CA LEU A 639 -35.30 51.34 14.93
C LEU A 639 -34.75 52.13 16.12
N SER A 640 -33.69 51.64 16.75
CA SER A 640 -32.82 52.45 17.61
C SER A 640 -31.55 52.75 16.84
N ASP A 641 -31.17 54.02 16.73
CA ASP A 641 -29.97 54.48 16.01
C ASP A 641 -28.64 54.19 16.77
N LEU A 642 -28.61 53.16 17.62
CA LEU A 642 -27.41 52.72 18.34
C LEU A 642 -27.10 51.27 17.98
N ASP A 643 -25.99 51.09 17.26
CA ASP A 643 -25.39 49.79 16.94
C ASP A 643 -24.90 49.11 18.23
N GLU A 644 -25.57 48.04 18.68
CA GLU A 644 -24.94 46.96 19.46
C GLU A 644 -25.71 45.62 19.32
N GLU A 645 -24.93 44.56 19.11
CA GLU A 645 -25.25 43.22 18.57
C GLU A 645 -26.26 42.32 19.35
N ASN A 646 -27.19 42.81 20.17
CA ASN A 646 -28.10 41.90 20.90
C ASN A 646 -29.47 42.46 21.34
N ILE A 647 -30.12 43.30 20.53
CA ILE A 647 -31.56 43.56 20.68
C ILE A 647 -32.32 42.57 19.77
N PRO A 648 -33.30 41.80 20.27
CA PRO A 648 -34.11 40.95 19.40
C PRO A 648 -34.88 41.85 18.43
N ASN A 649 -34.50 41.83 17.15
CA ASN A 649 -35.41 42.18 16.06
C ASN A 649 -36.52 41.11 16.04
N ASP A 650 -37.41 41.14 17.03
CA ASP A 650 -38.68 40.45 16.95
C ASP A 650 -39.48 41.16 15.86
N HIS A 651 -39.25 40.75 14.61
CA HIS A 651 -40.09 41.07 13.47
C HIS A 651 -41.47 40.44 13.70
N MET A 652 -42.28 41.02 14.58
CA MET A 652 -43.66 40.60 14.75
C MET A 652 -44.44 40.97 13.49
N ARG A 653 -45.00 39.95 12.83
CA ARG A 653 -45.78 40.10 11.60
C ARG A 653 -47.20 40.48 11.98
N TYR A 654 -47.63 41.68 11.60
CA TYR A 654 -48.98 42.13 11.85
C TYR A 654 -49.77 42.29 10.56
N LEU A 655 -51.04 41.91 10.59
CA LEU A 655 -51.98 42.08 9.48
C LEU A 655 -52.55 43.50 9.49
N SER A 656 -52.82 44.07 8.31
CA SER A 656 -53.57 45.33 8.19
C SER A 656 -54.85 45.29 9.04
N GLY A 657 -55.05 46.31 9.88
CA GLY A 657 -56.18 46.45 10.81
C GLY A 657 -55.95 45.88 12.22
N GLN A 658 -54.81 45.27 12.54
CA GLN A 658 -54.48 44.83 13.91
C GLN A 658 -53.99 45.98 14.81
N THR A 659 -54.27 45.91 16.11
CA THR A 659 -53.81 46.89 17.12
C THR A 659 -52.51 46.42 17.79
N VAL A 660 -51.52 47.31 17.89
CA VAL A 660 -50.21 47.09 18.54
C VAL A 660 -49.95 48.11 19.65
N VAL A 661 -49.14 47.76 20.66
CA VAL A 661 -48.82 48.63 21.80
C VAL A 661 -47.33 48.97 21.79
N LEU A 662 -46.99 50.26 21.71
CA LEU A 662 -45.59 50.76 21.71
C LEU A 662 -45.04 50.84 23.14
N LYS A 663 -43.99 50.08 23.50
CA LYS A 663 -43.44 50.09 24.88
C LYS A 663 -42.41 51.22 25.11
N ARG A 664 -42.28 51.70 26.35
CA ARG A 664 -41.28 52.69 26.80
C ARG A 664 -39.92 52.02 27.10
N PHE A 665 -38.81 52.62 26.65
CA PHE A 665 -37.45 52.29 27.13
C PHE A 665 -37.18 52.91 28.51
N GLU A 666 -36.61 52.13 29.44
CA GLU A 666 -36.22 52.57 30.79
C GLU A 666 -34.82 53.22 30.79
N ALA A 667 -34.57 54.11 31.75
CA ALA A 667 -33.64 55.24 31.69
C ALA A 667 -32.13 54.95 31.89
N SER A 668 -31.58 53.82 31.41
CA SER A 668 -30.13 53.54 31.54
C SER A 668 -29.27 53.86 30.31
N ASP A 669 -29.86 54.20 29.16
CA ASP A 669 -29.10 54.42 27.92
C ASP A 669 -29.09 55.90 27.53
N THR A 670 -27.95 56.57 27.72
CA THR A 670 -27.70 57.91 27.18
C THR A 670 -26.36 57.92 26.44
N HIS A 671 -26.33 58.37 25.19
CA HIS A 671 -25.13 58.86 24.52
C HIS A 671 -25.40 60.15 23.73
N LEU A 672 -24.50 61.12 23.95
CA LEU A 672 -24.09 62.21 23.07
C LEU A 672 -25.16 63.10 22.43
N GLY A 673 -25.65 64.08 23.19
CA GLY A 673 -25.99 65.40 22.62
C GLY A 673 -27.26 65.52 21.77
N ILE A 674 -28.08 64.47 21.68
CA ILE A 674 -29.38 64.45 20.99
C ILE A 674 -30.47 64.03 22.00
N ASN A 675 -31.67 64.62 21.96
CA ASN A 675 -32.78 64.35 22.91
C ASN A 675 -33.84 63.42 22.30
N PHE A 676 -34.25 62.35 23.00
CA PHE A 676 -35.30 61.43 22.54
C PHE A 676 -36.63 62.16 22.59
N MET A 677 -37.14 62.58 21.44
CA MET A 677 -38.37 63.37 21.40
C MET A 677 -39.63 62.48 21.41
N GLY A 678 -39.49 61.19 21.06
CA GLY A 678 -40.54 60.18 21.06
C GLY A 678 -40.47 59.32 19.80
N TRP A 679 -41.51 58.51 19.55
CA TRP A 679 -41.59 57.67 18.36
C TRP A 679 -42.33 58.41 17.24
N GLU A 680 -41.75 58.49 16.05
CA GLU A 680 -42.41 58.98 14.85
C GLU A 680 -42.84 57.81 13.99
N ASN A 681 -44.09 57.83 13.55
CA ASN A 681 -44.50 57.00 12.43
C ASN A 681 -43.98 57.66 11.14
N GLU A 682 -43.07 56.99 10.42
CA GLU A 682 -42.45 57.58 9.24
C GLU A 682 -43.42 57.77 8.05
N ILE A 683 -44.61 57.18 8.05
CA ILE A 683 -45.45 57.11 6.84
C ILE A 683 -46.64 58.07 6.79
N ASP A 684 -47.29 58.39 7.91
CA ASP A 684 -48.48 59.27 7.87
C ASP A 684 -48.12 60.77 7.67
N GLY A 685 -46.83 61.13 7.73
CA GLY A 685 -46.34 62.48 7.51
C GLY A 685 -46.91 63.51 8.49
N THR A 686 -47.51 63.05 9.59
CA THR A 686 -48.27 63.91 10.51
C THR A 686 -47.41 64.62 11.55
N ASN A 687 -46.10 64.37 11.59
CA ASN A 687 -45.18 64.84 12.65
C ASN A 687 -45.71 64.55 14.07
N VAL A 688 -46.56 63.52 14.24
CA VAL A 688 -47.14 63.16 15.53
C VAL A 688 -46.14 62.29 16.29
N ILE A 689 -45.67 62.83 17.40
CA ILE A 689 -44.79 62.15 18.34
C ILE A 689 -45.63 61.26 19.26
N TYR A 690 -45.50 59.94 19.14
CA TYR A 690 -46.16 58.98 20.00
C TYR A 690 -45.37 58.80 21.31
N ALA A 691 -46.03 59.09 22.44
CA ALA A 691 -45.46 58.85 23.77
C ALA A 691 -45.47 57.35 24.12
N GLY A 692 -44.49 56.87 24.90
CA GLY A 692 -44.40 55.46 25.29
C GLY A 692 -45.68 54.93 25.96
N ASN A 693 -46.08 53.72 25.58
CA ASN A 693 -47.32 52.98 25.93
C ASN A 693 -48.61 53.39 25.18
N SER A 694 -48.50 53.96 23.99
CA SER A 694 -49.65 54.26 23.13
C SER A 694 -50.11 53.04 22.32
N GLU A 695 -51.43 52.83 22.19
CA GLU A 695 -52.07 51.84 21.30
C GLU A 695 -52.19 52.40 19.87
N TYR A 696 -51.72 51.66 18.86
CA TYR A 696 -51.75 52.05 17.44
C TYR A 696 -52.41 50.97 16.59
N VAL A 697 -53.30 51.37 15.66
CA VAL A 697 -53.94 50.46 14.70
C VAL A 697 -53.17 50.51 13.39
N ILE A 698 -52.68 49.36 12.94
CA ILE A 698 -51.90 49.25 11.71
C ILE A 698 -52.80 49.54 10.51
N SER A 699 -52.59 50.69 9.87
CA SER A 699 -53.23 51.09 8.61
C SER A 699 -52.57 50.39 7.41
N ASN A 700 -53.13 50.54 6.20
CA ASN A 700 -52.58 49.98 4.94
C ASN A 700 -51.22 50.60 4.52
N GLU A 701 -50.57 51.33 5.40
CA GLU A 701 -49.35 52.09 5.18
C GLU A 701 -48.36 51.68 6.28
N HIS A 702 -47.14 51.29 5.91
CA HIS A 702 -46.19 50.66 6.85
C HIS A 702 -45.89 51.54 8.07
N PRO A 703 -46.17 51.12 9.29
CA PRO A 703 -45.68 51.86 10.44
C PRO A 703 -44.22 51.47 10.71
N ALA A 704 -43.28 52.24 10.17
CA ALA A 704 -41.91 52.28 10.67
C ALA A 704 -41.88 53.32 11.79
N PHE A 705 -41.54 52.88 13.01
CA PHE A 705 -41.40 53.80 14.13
C PHE A 705 -39.91 54.10 14.35
N ARG A 706 -39.49 55.32 14.02
CA ARG A 706 -38.17 55.79 14.39
C ARG A 706 -38.21 56.56 15.69
N ALA A 707 -37.15 56.47 16.47
CA ALA A 707 -36.90 57.42 17.53
C ALA A 707 -36.53 58.78 16.90
N ILE A 708 -37.21 59.89 17.25
CA ILE A 708 -36.86 61.22 16.71
C ILE A 708 -35.77 61.89 17.54
N TRP A 709 -34.77 62.37 16.80
CA TRP A 709 -33.65 63.24 17.20
C TRP A 709 -33.43 64.29 16.05
N SER A 710 -32.91 65.52 16.25
CA SER A 710 -32.96 66.65 15.25
C SER A 710 -31.62 67.07 14.57
N GLU A 711 -31.59 67.43 13.24
CA GLU A 711 -30.36 67.63 12.37
C GLU A 711 -30.35 68.79 11.27
N GLU A 712 -29.26 68.95 10.44
CA GLU A 712 -28.94 70.01 9.40
C GLU A 712 -28.41 69.53 7.95
N LYS A 713 -28.16 70.46 6.96
CA LYS A 713 -28.09 70.53 5.40
C LYS A 713 -27.14 69.57 4.55
N ILE A 714 -27.05 69.52 3.15
CA ILE A 714 -26.37 68.48 2.21
C ILE A 714 -25.57 68.93 0.90
N HIS A 715 -24.56 68.16 0.40
CA HIS A 715 -23.55 68.22 -0.75
C HIS A 715 -23.50 66.92 -1.65
N THR A 716 -22.72 66.79 -2.76
CA THR A 716 -22.71 65.61 -3.71
C THR A 716 -21.31 65.14 -4.21
N LEU A 717 -21.01 63.83 -4.32
CA LEU A 717 -19.72 63.24 -4.76
C LEU A 717 -19.89 62.13 -5.83
N SER A 718 -19.16 62.18 -6.95
CA SER A 718 -19.23 61.24 -8.10
C SER A 718 -17.96 60.38 -8.29
N PHE A 719 -18.04 59.22 -8.97
CA PHE A 719 -16.95 58.22 -9.07
C PHE A 719 -16.62 57.77 -10.51
N GLU A 720 -15.33 57.70 -10.88
CA GLU A 720 -14.80 57.20 -12.15
C GLU A 720 -13.97 55.91 -11.95
N ASN A 721 -14.50 54.77 -12.42
CA ASN A 721 -13.93 53.43 -12.25
C ASN A 721 -13.44 52.84 -13.58
N ASN A 722 -12.27 53.31 -14.05
CA ASN A 722 -11.71 53.12 -15.40
C ASN A 722 -11.66 51.67 -15.95
N ILE A 723 -11.75 50.64 -15.11
CA ILE A 723 -11.65 49.22 -15.51
C ILE A 723 -12.74 48.32 -14.92
N GLY A 724 -13.80 48.89 -14.33
CA GLY A 724 -14.90 48.16 -13.68
C GLY A 724 -16.29 48.72 -14.00
N ASN A 725 -17.31 48.21 -13.30
CA ASN A 725 -18.70 48.67 -13.47
C ASN A 725 -18.86 50.12 -12.94
N PRO A 726 -19.74 50.95 -13.55
CA PRO A 726 -19.98 52.32 -13.12
C PRO A 726 -20.60 52.37 -11.71
N ILE A 727 -20.11 53.29 -10.87
CA ILE A 727 -20.54 53.45 -9.46
C ILE A 727 -21.49 54.64 -9.34
N PRO A 728 -22.61 54.54 -8.58
CA PRO A 728 -23.53 55.66 -8.36
C PRO A 728 -22.96 56.80 -7.50
N ASP A 729 -23.38 58.04 -7.79
CA ASP A 729 -23.02 59.24 -7.03
C ASP A 729 -23.62 59.24 -5.60
N GLN A 730 -22.93 59.88 -4.65
CA GLN A 730 -23.34 60.07 -3.25
C GLN A 730 -23.79 61.51 -2.96
N TYR A 731 -24.67 61.68 -1.97
CA TYR A 731 -25.20 62.97 -1.52
C TYR A 731 -25.08 63.07 0.02
N LEU A 732 -24.36 64.06 0.56
CA LEU A 732 -23.78 64.08 1.93
C LEU A 732 -24.08 65.36 2.72
N ARG A 733 -24.61 65.25 3.94
CA ARG A 733 -24.96 66.39 4.82
C ARG A 733 -23.73 67.24 5.25
N PRO A 734 -23.81 68.55 5.57
CA PRO A 734 -23.72 69.13 6.91
C PRO A 734 -22.78 68.52 7.93
N GLY A 735 -21.60 67.98 7.58
CA GLY A 735 -20.76 67.26 8.54
C GLY A 735 -20.79 65.74 8.38
N GLU A 736 -21.44 65.22 7.34
CA GLU A 736 -21.31 63.83 6.91
C GLU A 736 -20.06 63.66 6.06
N TYR A 737 -19.38 62.56 6.34
CA TYR A 737 -18.24 62.10 5.58
C TYR A 737 -18.70 61.29 4.36
N PRO A 738 -18.10 61.48 3.18
CA PRO A 738 -18.34 60.60 2.04
C PRO A 738 -18.07 59.15 2.44
N LYS A 739 -18.92 58.22 2.01
CA LYS A 739 -18.68 56.79 2.27
C LYS A 739 -17.84 56.21 1.15
N GLU A 740 -16.84 55.41 1.48
CA GLU A 740 -16.10 54.70 0.44
C GLU A 740 -17.02 53.65 -0.24
N PRO A 741 -17.13 53.63 -1.58
CA PRO A 741 -18.01 52.69 -2.27
C PRO A 741 -17.44 51.26 -2.19
N ILE A 742 -18.33 50.28 -2.06
CA ILE A 742 -17.97 48.86 -2.12
C ILE A 742 -17.71 48.49 -3.57
N ILE A 743 -16.51 47.99 -3.85
CA ILE A 743 -16.07 47.55 -5.17
C ILE A 743 -15.92 46.02 -5.20
N GLU A 744 -16.32 45.39 -6.31
CA GLU A 744 -16.06 43.96 -6.53
C GLU A 744 -14.57 43.74 -6.74
N GLN A 745 -13.96 42.80 -6.01
CA GLN A 745 -12.56 42.45 -6.23
C GLN A 745 -12.41 41.76 -7.59
N ARG A 746 -11.47 42.25 -8.39
CA ARG A 746 -11.13 41.66 -9.68
C ARG A 746 -10.04 40.62 -9.52
N GLU A 747 -10.23 39.46 -10.13
CA GLU A 747 -9.24 38.40 -10.17
C GLU A 747 -7.88 38.94 -10.66
N GLY A 748 -6.87 38.86 -9.78
CA GLY A 748 -5.50 39.25 -10.09
C GLY A 748 -5.14 40.74 -9.96
N TYR A 749 -6.01 41.61 -9.42
CA TYR A 749 -5.70 43.02 -9.18
C TYR A 749 -6.14 43.45 -7.77
N ARG A 750 -5.30 44.24 -7.10
CA ARG A 750 -5.58 44.91 -5.84
C ARG A 750 -6.06 46.33 -6.11
N PHE A 751 -7.11 46.74 -5.41
CA PHE A 751 -7.51 48.14 -5.38
C PHE A 751 -6.62 48.92 -4.41
N ASP A 752 -5.97 49.98 -4.89
CA ASP A 752 -5.00 50.78 -4.12
C ASP A 752 -5.58 52.14 -3.66
N GLY A 753 -6.89 52.35 -3.83
CA GLY A 753 -7.61 53.49 -3.29
C GLY A 753 -8.16 54.45 -4.34
N TRP A 754 -8.89 55.44 -3.83
CA TRP A 754 -9.49 56.51 -4.62
C TRP A 754 -8.62 57.77 -4.61
N TYR A 755 -8.58 58.46 -5.74
CA TYR A 755 -7.76 59.65 -5.95
C TYR A 755 -8.62 60.81 -6.46
N ALA A 756 -8.36 62.03 -5.97
CA ALA A 756 -9.08 63.22 -6.39
C ALA A 756 -8.72 63.66 -7.83
N ASP A 757 -7.67 63.06 -8.41
CA ASP A 757 -7.14 63.40 -9.72
C ASP A 757 -6.85 62.15 -10.60
N PRO A 758 -6.96 62.26 -11.93
CA PRO A 758 -6.81 61.11 -12.84
C PRO A 758 -5.35 60.70 -13.10
N THR A 759 -4.35 61.41 -12.55
CA THR A 759 -2.94 61.04 -12.60
C THR A 759 -2.46 60.30 -11.34
N PHE A 760 -3.38 60.03 -10.40
CA PHE A 760 -3.18 59.27 -9.17
C PHE A 760 -2.10 59.85 -8.26
N THR A 761 -2.08 61.17 -8.13
CA THR A 761 -1.09 61.90 -7.32
C THR A 761 -1.66 62.44 -6.01
N ASP A 762 -2.97 62.63 -5.94
CA ASP A 762 -3.70 63.19 -4.81
C ASP A 762 -4.73 62.18 -4.29
N VAL A 763 -4.42 61.54 -3.15
CA VAL A 763 -5.27 60.50 -2.54
C VAL A 763 -6.52 61.14 -1.95
N PHE A 764 -7.69 60.62 -2.29
CA PHE A 764 -8.96 61.12 -1.75
C PHE A 764 -9.23 60.54 -0.35
N ASN A 765 -9.43 61.41 0.64
CA ASN A 765 -9.66 61.03 2.03
C ASN A 765 -11.16 61.04 2.35
N PHE A 766 -11.73 59.88 2.66
CA PHE A 766 -13.15 59.77 3.00
C PHE A 766 -13.49 60.30 4.39
N ASP A 767 -12.51 60.45 5.27
CA ASP A 767 -12.68 60.98 6.63
C ASP A 767 -12.54 62.51 6.71
N GLU A 768 -12.54 63.20 5.57
CA GLU A 768 -12.59 64.66 5.49
C GLU A 768 -13.94 65.14 4.95
N LEU A 769 -14.45 66.23 5.52
CA LEU A 769 -15.74 66.79 5.14
C LEU A 769 -15.67 67.40 3.74
N LEU A 770 -16.63 67.04 2.88
CA LEU A 770 -16.79 67.70 1.60
C LEU A 770 -17.16 69.18 1.82
N SER A 771 -16.30 70.09 1.33
CA SER A 771 -16.61 71.52 1.33
C SER A 771 -17.50 71.95 0.15
N ASP A 772 -17.51 71.17 -0.94
CA ASP A 772 -18.33 71.36 -2.16
C ASP A 772 -18.35 70.06 -2.99
N SER A 773 -19.26 69.96 -3.97
CA SER A 773 -19.43 68.74 -4.79
C SER A 773 -18.28 68.44 -5.77
N GLY A 774 -17.92 67.16 -6.02
CA GLY A 774 -16.73 66.78 -6.84
C GLY A 774 -16.73 65.34 -7.43
N MET A 775 -15.66 64.94 -8.15
CA MET A 775 -15.46 63.63 -8.83
C MET A 775 -14.11 62.99 -8.47
N ILE A 776 -14.04 61.66 -8.29
CA ILE A 776 -12.81 60.92 -7.88
C ILE A 776 -12.55 59.65 -8.71
N TYR A 777 -11.31 59.14 -8.75
CA TYR A 777 -10.80 58.10 -9.66
C TYR A 777 -10.21 56.88 -8.95
N ALA A 778 -10.49 55.66 -9.45
CA ALA A 778 -9.97 54.40 -8.89
C ALA A 778 -8.56 54.02 -9.41
N LEU A 779 -7.64 53.66 -8.51
CA LEU A 779 -6.35 53.04 -8.86
C LEU A 779 -6.35 51.53 -8.61
N TRP A 780 -5.96 50.76 -9.63
CA TRP A 780 -5.85 49.30 -9.55
C TRP A 780 -4.43 48.85 -9.88
N THR A 781 -3.84 48.06 -8.98
CA THR A 781 -2.47 47.54 -9.11
C THR A 781 -2.53 46.02 -9.29
N PRO A 782 -1.88 45.42 -10.30
CA PRO A 782 -1.85 43.97 -10.46
C PRO A 782 -1.28 43.29 -9.20
N LEU A 783 -1.95 42.23 -8.76
CA LEU A 783 -1.45 41.41 -7.64
C LEU A 783 -0.11 40.80 -8.03
N VAL A 784 0.82 40.77 -7.08
CA VAL A 784 2.06 40.04 -7.22
C VAL A 784 1.92 38.71 -6.52
N TYR A 785 2.24 37.64 -7.22
CA TYR A 785 2.23 36.28 -6.68
C TYR A 785 3.64 35.81 -6.43
N GLN A 786 3.81 35.10 -5.33
CA GLN A 786 5.07 34.50 -4.95
C GLN A 786 5.26 33.20 -5.74
N VAL A 787 6.33 33.19 -6.53
CA VAL A 787 6.84 31.98 -7.15
C VAL A 787 7.91 31.43 -6.21
N THR A 788 7.64 30.27 -5.65
CA THR A 788 8.60 29.53 -4.82
C THR A 788 9.25 28.45 -5.66
N PHE A 789 10.58 28.37 -5.60
CA PHE A 789 11.34 27.33 -6.27
C PHE A 789 11.77 26.29 -5.24
N ASP A 790 11.00 25.21 -5.13
CA ASP A 790 11.37 24.07 -4.30
C ASP A 790 12.39 23.22 -5.07
N THR A 791 13.65 23.31 -4.63
CA THR A 791 14.76 22.61 -5.26
C THR A 791 14.86 21.15 -4.84
N THR A 792 13.97 20.64 -3.99
CA THR A 792 13.91 19.24 -3.55
C THR A 792 15.29 18.68 -3.16
N GLY A 793 16.00 19.45 -2.33
CA GLY A 793 17.34 19.12 -1.82
C GLY A 793 18.52 19.67 -2.65
N GLY A 794 18.29 20.43 -3.72
CA GLY A 794 19.32 21.25 -4.37
C GLY A 794 19.57 22.58 -3.65
N LYS A 795 20.60 23.35 -4.06
CA LYS A 795 20.88 24.69 -3.51
C LYS A 795 19.63 25.57 -3.56
N PRO A 796 19.23 26.22 -2.45
CA PRO A 796 17.97 26.95 -2.37
C PRO A 796 17.98 28.15 -3.31
N ILE A 797 16.85 28.37 -3.99
CA ILE A 797 16.59 29.56 -4.80
C ILE A 797 15.63 30.43 -4.02
N ALA A 798 15.95 31.72 -3.89
CA ALA A 798 15.08 32.65 -3.20
C ALA A 798 13.75 32.78 -3.97
N PRO A 799 12.60 32.82 -3.28
CA PRO A 799 11.33 33.07 -3.94
C PRO A 799 11.31 34.47 -4.57
N GLU A 800 10.65 34.59 -5.71
CA GLU A 800 10.52 35.85 -6.45
C GLU A 800 9.05 36.22 -6.63
N LEU A 801 8.78 37.52 -6.77
CA LEU A 801 7.43 38.07 -6.95
C LEU A 801 7.21 38.42 -8.43
N TYR A 802 6.10 37.97 -8.98
CA TYR A 802 5.70 38.18 -10.36
C TYR A 802 4.29 38.79 -10.41
N GLU A 803 4.08 39.79 -11.25
CA GLU A 803 2.75 40.38 -11.48
C GLU A 803 1.80 39.34 -12.11
N TYR A 804 0.51 39.43 -11.80
CA TYR A 804 -0.53 38.60 -12.39
C TYR A 804 -0.47 38.60 -13.93
N MET A 805 -0.55 37.41 -14.53
CA MET A 805 -0.41 37.11 -15.96
C MET A 805 0.98 37.34 -16.57
N SER A 806 2.01 37.61 -15.77
CA SER A 806 3.38 37.74 -16.29
C SER A 806 4.05 36.38 -16.53
N LEU A 807 5.14 36.41 -17.30
CA LEU A 807 6.03 35.27 -17.55
C LEU A 807 7.08 35.17 -16.44
N ILE A 808 7.34 33.96 -15.94
CA ILE A 808 8.45 33.71 -15.01
C ILE A 808 9.78 33.75 -15.78
N LYS A 809 10.77 34.48 -15.26
CA LYS A 809 12.12 34.42 -15.80
C LYS A 809 12.74 33.08 -15.38
N ILE A 810 13.25 32.31 -16.36
CA ILE A 810 13.94 31.04 -16.07
C ILE A 810 15.04 31.28 -15.02
N PRO A 811 15.01 30.59 -13.86
CA PRO A 811 16.04 30.73 -12.84
C PRO A 811 17.35 30.07 -13.31
N GLU A 812 18.48 30.42 -12.70
CA GLU A 812 19.70 29.63 -12.85
C GLU A 812 19.45 28.22 -12.31
N ASN A 813 19.97 27.20 -13.02
CA ASN A 813 19.76 25.82 -12.61
C ASN A 813 20.37 25.59 -11.22
N PRO A 814 19.58 25.17 -10.21
CA PRO A 814 20.11 24.82 -8.92
C PRO A 814 21.08 23.64 -9.05
N GLU A 815 22.06 23.58 -8.16
CA GLU A 815 22.99 22.46 -8.08
C GLU A 815 22.52 21.50 -6.98
N LYS A 816 22.45 20.21 -7.31
CA LYS A 816 22.25 19.12 -6.35
C LYS A 816 23.35 18.09 -6.58
N THR A 817 24.13 17.78 -5.56
CA THR A 817 25.24 16.82 -5.66
C THR A 817 24.74 15.50 -6.26
N GLY A 818 25.44 15.02 -7.29
CA GLY A 818 25.14 13.75 -7.92
C GLY A 818 23.84 13.69 -8.73
N HIS A 819 23.20 14.83 -9.02
CA HIS A 819 21.95 14.88 -9.77
C HIS A 819 21.98 15.98 -10.84
N THR A 820 21.30 15.75 -11.96
CA THR A 820 21.07 16.74 -13.03
C THR A 820 19.61 17.17 -13.02
N LEU A 821 19.36 18.48 -12.98
CA LEU A 821 18.00 19.02 -13.08
C LEU A 821 17.46 18.74 -14.48
N HIS A 822 16.31 18.08 -14.56
CA HIS A 822 15.70 17.75 -15.84
C HIS A 822 14.65 18.79 -16.25
N TYR A 823 13.69 19.10 -15.37
CA TYR A 823 12.68 20.15 -15.57
C TYR A 823 12.11 20.65 -14.24
N TRP A 824 11.36 21.75 -14.32
CA TRP A 824 10.53 22.26 -13.23
C TRP A 824 9.09 21.80 -13.43
N SER A 825 8.47 21.30 -12.37
CA SER A 825 7.09 20.79 -12.36
C SER A 825 6.21 21.59 -11.42
N TYR A 826 4.89 21.45 -11.54
CA TYR A 826 3.93 22.07 -10.64
C TYR A 826 2.70 21.17 -10.42
N GLY A 827 2.04 21.31 -9.27
CA GLY A 827 0.89 20.47 -8.88
C GLY A 827 1.26 19.08 -8.33
N ASP A 828 0.26 18.36 -7.82
CA ASP A 828 0.45 17.25 -6.87
C ASP A 828 1.00 15.92 -7.44
N ASN A 829 1.26 15.83 -8.75
CA ASN A 829 1.55 14.55 -9.41
C ASN A 829 2.86 14.53 -10.23
N PHE A 830 3.72 15.55 -10.15
CA PHE A 830 4.98 15.67 -10.94
C PHE A 830 4.82 15.57 -12.48
N ARG A 831 3.60 15.47 -13.02
CA ARG A 831 3.31 15.26 -14.45
C ARG A 831 3.22 16.56 -15.25
N ASN A 832 2.96 17.69 -14.60
CA ASN A 832 2.79 18.96 -15.27
C ASN A 832 4.12 19.71 -15.30
N GLN A 833 4.77 19.71 -16.46
CA GLN A 833 5.99 20.47 -16.71
C GLN A 833 5.65 21.96 -16.89
N TRP A 834 6.33 22.84 -16.16
CA TRP A 834 6.17 24.29 -16.33
C TRP A 834 6.94 24.77 -17.58
N ASN A 835 6.25 25.41 -18.50
CA ASN A 835 6.82 26.01 -19.70
C ASN A 835 7.05 27.52 -19.49
N PHE A 836 8.29 27.90 -19.15
CA PHE A 836 8.68 29.30 -18.93
C PHE A 836 8.48 30.26 -20.13
N LYS A 837 8.13 29.77 -21.32
CA LYS A 837 7.81 30.63 -22.48
C LYS A 837 6.31 30.86 -22.68
N GLU A 838 5.47 29.98 -22.14
CA GLU A 838 4.04 29.93 -22.44
C GLU A 838 3.18 30.10 -21.18
N ASP A 839 3.58 29.50 -20.05
CA ASP A 839 2.79 29.52 -18.82
C ASP A 839 2.88 30.86 -18.11
N ARG A 840 1.75 31.32 -17.56
CA ARG A 840 1.60 32.63 -16.93
C ARG A 840 1.26 32.49 -15.44
N VAL A 841 1.75 33.40 -14.62
CA VAL A 841 1.51 33.40 -13.17
C VAL A 841 0.10 33.88 -12.88
N THR A 842 -0.75 33.02 -12.31
CA THR A 842 -2.14 33.37 -11.95
C THR A 842 -2.41 33.30 -10.45
N SER A 843 -1.57 32.62 -9.68
CA SER A 843 -1.63 32.48 -8.23
C SER A 843 -0.24 32.21 -7.64
N ASN A 844 -0.11 32.14 -6.31
CA ASN A 844 1.10 31.65 -5.66
C ASN A 844 1.37 30.23 -6.14
N ILE A 845 2.56 30.00 -6.68
CA ILE A 845 2.93 28.71 -7.27
C ILE A 845 4.27 28.26 -6.74
N THR A 846 4.36 26.97 -6.42
CA THR A 846 5.62 26.32 -6.12
C THR A 846 6.04 25.50 -7.33
N LEU A 847 7.14 25.89 -7.96
CA LEU A 847 7.80 25.10 -8.98
C LEU A 847 8.76 24.14 -8.30
N ILE A 848 8.55 22.85 -8.53
CA ILE A 848 9.27 21.77 -7.88
C ILE A 848 10.28 21.19 -8.86
N ALA A 849 11.56 21.20 -8.47
CA ALA A 849 12.67 20.68 -9.25
C ALA A 849 12.58 19.15 -9.38
N TYR A 850 12.58 18.65 -10.62
CA TYR A 850 12.66 17.23 -10.91
C TYR A 850 14.09 16.85 -11.32
N TRP A 851 14.70 15.94 -10.57
CA TRP A 851 16.10 15.54 -10.70
C TRP A 851 16.25 14.16 -11.32
N ILE A 852 17.25 14.01 -12.19
CA ILE A 852 17.76 12.70 -12.63
C ILE A 852 19.07 12.45 -11.89
N ALA A 853 19.19 11.32 -11.18
CA ALA A 853 20.46 10.93 -10.57
C ALA A 853 21.52 10.68 -11.65
N ASN A 854 22.73 11.21 -11.45
CA ASN A 854 23.86 11.02 -12.35
C ASN A 854 24.31 9.54 -12.29
N SER A 855 24.74 8.99 -13.42
CA SER A 855 25.29 7.63 -13.49
C SER A 855 26.81 7.65 -13.38
N TYR A 856 27.37 6.80 -12.53
CA TYR A 856 28.81 6.60 -12.34
C TYR A 856 29.24 5.20 -12.79
N THR A 857 30.49 5.10 -13.24
CA THR A 857 31.13 3.88 -13.74
C THR A 857 32.09 3.31 -12.71
N ILE A 858 31.90 2.03 -12.36
CA ILE A 858 32.76 1.30 -11.45
C ILE A 858 33.53 0.28 -12.26
N SER A 859 34.85 0.41 -12.22
CA SER A 859 35.76 -0.53 -12.87
C SER A 859 36.35 -1.49 -11.85
N PHE A 860 36.77 -2.66 -12.30
CA PHE A 860 37.30 -3.71 -11.42
C PHE A 860 38.72 -4.07 -11.84
N GLU A 861 39.65 -3.97 -10.89
CA GLU A 861 41.03 -4.44 -11.02
C GLU A 861 41.16 -5.74 -10.23
N THR A 862 41.26 -6.86 -10.94
CA THR A 862 41.17 -8.20 -10.34
C THR A 862 42.48 -8.67 -9.73
N ASN A 863 43.55 -7.87 -9.81
CA ASN A 863 44.85 -8.18 -9.20
C ASN A 863 45.34 -9.61 -9.55
N GLY A 864 45.22 -9.97 -10.82
CA GLY A 864 45.64 -11.26 -11.37
C GLY A 864 44.59 -12.37 -11.36
N GLY A 865 43.31 -12.06 -11.12
CA GLY A 865 42.18 -12.94 -11.43
C GLY A 865 41.60 -12.69 -12.83
N ASP A 866 40.56 -13.44 -13.19
CA ASP A 866 39.88 -13.28 -14.48
C ASP A 866 39.33 -11.85 -14.70
N ALA A 867 39.37 -11.37 -15.94
CA ALA A 867 38.96 -10.02 -16.29
C ALA A 867 37.45 -9.79 -16.04
N MET A 868 37.09 -8.60 -15.57
CA MET A 868 35.70 -8.20 -15.31
C MET A 868 35.29 -6.96 -16.10
N ASN A 869 34.02 -6.91 -16.48
CA ASN A 869 33.41 -5.74 -17.10
C ASN A 869 33.09 -4.68 -16.04
N SER A 870 33.23 -3.40 -16.39
CA SER A 870 32.75 -2.29 -15.57
C SER A 870 31.23 -2.30 -15.44
N ILE A 871 30.71 -1.83 -14.32
CA ILE A 871 29.28 -1.62 -14.08
C ILE A 871 28.95 -0.14 -13.99
N THR A 872 27.69 0.20 -14.26
CA THR A 872 27.18 1.58 -14.11
C THR A 872 26.02 1.58 -13.14
N THR A 873 26.02 2.51 -12.19
CA THR A 873 24.92 2.70 -11.23
C THR A 873 24.67 4.19 -11.00
N SER A 874 23.51 4.53 -10.45
CA SER A 874 23.14 5.91 -10.15
C SER A 874 23.78 6.38 -8.85
N PHE A 875 24.01 7.69 -8.73
CA PHE A 875 24.50 8.35 -7.52
C PHE A 875 23.75 7.91 -6.26
N GLY A 876 24.49 7.59 -5.19
CA GLY A 876 23.93 7.20 -3.90
C GLY A 876 23.36 5.78 -3.86
N ASN A 877 23.45 5.01 -4.95
CA ASN A 877 23.09 3.60 -4.92
C ASN A 877 24.23 2.75 -4.37
N ARG A 878 23.84 1.65 -3.73
CA ARG A 878 24.75 0.53 -3.44
C ARG A 878 25.07 -0.22 -4.73
N LEU A 879 26.23 -0.86 -4.76
CA LEU A 879 26.56 -1.80 -5.83
C LEU A 879 26.01 -3.18 -5.44
N ASN A 880 25.42 -3.89 -6.40
CA ASN A 880 25.23 -5.32 -6.23
C ASN A 880 26.62 -5.98 -6.29
N SER A 881 26.88 -6.91 -5.38
CA SER A 881 28.15 -7.65 -5.41
C SER A 881 28.35 -8.27 -6.80
N PRO A 882 29.45 -7.95 -7.50
CA PRO A 882 29.71 -8.52 -8.81
C PRO A 882 30.04 -10.01 -8.69
N ASN A 883 30.00 -10.72 -9.81
CA ASN A 883 30.49 -12.10 -9.86
C ASN A 883 31.91 -12.18 -9.32
N THR A 884 32.16 -13.11 -8.41
CA THR A 884 33.46 -13.31 -7.82
C THR A 884 34.49 -13.66 -8.90
N PRO A 885 35.56 -12.86 -9.09
CA PRO A 885 36.60 -13.19 -10.03
C PRO A 885 37.30 -14.47 -9.56
N LYS A 886 37.91 -15.22 -10.48
CA LYS A 886 38.63 -16.45 -10.13
C LYS A 886 40.13 -16.27 -10.32
N LYS A 887 40.91 -16.88 -9.42
CA LYS A 887 42.38 -16.94 -9.48
C LYS A 887 42.84 -18.28 -8.93
N ALA A 888 43.69 -18.98 -9.67
CA ALA A 888 44.10 -20.33 -9.29
C ALA A 888 44.89 -20.35 -7.97
N GLY A 889 44.55 -21.28 -7.07
CA GLY A 889 45.29 -21.57 -5.84
C GLY A 889 44.99 -20.66 -4.63
N VAL A 890 44.03 -19.74 -4.77
CA VAL A 890 43.60 -18.78 -3.73
C VAL A 890 42.08 -18.57 -3.83
N GLN A 891 41.43 -18.20 -2.73
CA GLN A 891 40.06 -17.74 -2.72
C GLN A 891 39.99 -16.21 -2.79
N PHE A 892 38.89 -15.67 -3.29
CA PHE A 892 38.63 -14.24 -3.31
C PHE A 892 38.27 -13.74 -1.91
N ASP A 893 38.91 -12.66 -1.46
CA ASP A 893 38.88 -12.14 -0.09
C ASP A 893 38.31 -10.70 -0.03
N GLY A 894 37.47 -10.34 -1.00
CA GLY A 894 36.76 -9.07 -1.04
C GLY A 894 37.26 -8.06 -2.07
N TRP A 895 36.45 -7.03 -2.28
CA TRP A 895 36.75 -5.86 -3.11
C TRP A 895 37.17 -4.70 -2.23
N TYR A 896 38.16 -3.92 -2.65
CA TYR A 896 38.74 -2.83 -1.87
C TYR A 896 38.73 -1.54 -2.69
N VAL A 897 38.54 -0.40 -2.02
CA VAL A 897 38.46 0.90 -2.71
C VAL A 897 39.83 1.43 -3.13
N ASP A 898 40.89 0.89 -2.54
CA ASP A 898 42.27 1.33 -2.73
C ASP A 898 43.18 0.16 -3.14
N ARG A 899 44.23 0.51 -3.89
CA ARG A 899 45.19 -0.47 -4.41
C ARG A 899 46.00 -1.15 -3.31
N ASP A 900 46.16 -0.49 -2.15
CA ASP A 900 46.92 -1.03 -1.02
C ASP A 900 46.07 -2.02 -0.18
N LEU A 901 44.81 -2.24 -0.57
CA LEU A 901 43.86 -3.17 0.04
C LEU A 901 43.62 -2.89 1.53
N THR A 902 43.47 -1.62 1.87
CA THR A 902 43.35 -1.15 3.26
C THR A 902 41.93 -0.87 3.70
N ARG A 903 41.04 -0.46 2.79
CA ARG A 903 39.60 -0.31 3.04
C ARG A 903 38.81 -1.22 2.11
N GLU A 904 38.17 -2.21 2.71
CA GLU A 904 37.23 -3.08 2.02
C GLU A 904 35.98 -2.28 1.62
N TRP A 905 35.49 -2.54 0.41
CA TRP A 905 34.21 -2.02 -0.07
C TRP A 905 33.08 -2.88 0.49
N ASN A 906 32.26 -2.29 1.33
CA ASN A 906 31.11 -2.95 1.90
C ASN A 906 29.90 -2.76 0.96
N PHE A 907 29.53 -3.79 0.22
CA PHE A 907 28.38 -3.74 -0.70
C PHE A 907 27.03 -3.45 0.01
N GLU A 908 26.96 -3.65 1.34
CA GLU A 908 25.77 -3.36 2.15
C GLU A 908 25.78 -1.96 2.78
N GLU A 909 26.89 -1.24 2.81
CA GLU A 909 26.98 0.06 3.50
C GLU A 909 27.50 1.18 2.61
N ASP A 910 28.46 0.89 1.73
CA ASP A 910 29.10 1.88 0.88
C ASP A 910 28.19 2.29 -0.30
N LEU A 911 28.15 3.58 -0.58
CA LEU A 911 27.38 4.20 -1.65
C LEU A 911 28.30 4.70 -2.77
N VAL A 912 27.83 4.63 -4.00
CA VAL A 912 28.57 5.16 -5.16
C VAL A 912 28.29 6.64 -5.32
N GLU A 913 29.33 7.44 -5.16
CA GLU A 913 29.24 8.90 -5.28
C GLU A 913 30.03 9.47 -6.46
N GLU A 914 30.98 8.70 -7.02
CA GLU A 914 31.82 9.07 -8.15
C GLU A 914 32.28 7.85 -8.97
N ASP A 915 32.93 8.08 -10.11
CA ASP A 915 33.61 7.02 -10.87
C ASP A 915 34.76 6.45 -10.04
N MET A 916 34.80 5.13 -9.85
CA MET A 916 35.79 4.50 -8.98
C MET A 916 36.29 3.15 -9.50
N ILE A 917 37.37 2.66 -8.91
CA ILE A 917 37.96 1.36 -9.20
C ILE A 917 37.95 0.52 -7.93
N LEU A 918 37.41 -0.69 -8.00
CA LEU A 918 37.50 -1.68 -6.93
C LEU A 918 38.62 -2.69 -7.22
N TYR A 919 39.40 -3.01 -6.20
CA TYR A 919 40.58 -3.86 -6.26
C TYR A 919 40.34 -5.20 -5.55
N ALA A 920 40.57 -6.31 -6.24
CA ALA A 920 40.36 -7.65 -5.67
C ALA A 920 41.48 -8.02 -4.68
N LYS A 921 41.12 -8.58 -3.52
CA LYS A 921 42.05 -9.24 -2.60
C LYS A 921 41.88 -10.76 -2.67
N TRP A 922 42.95 -11.48 -2.38
CA TRP A 922 43.00 -12.94 -2.45
C TRP A 922 43.60 -13.54 -1.19
N ALA A 923 42.97 -14.60 -0.67
CA ALA A 923 43.39 -15.34 0.52
C ALA A 923 43.68 -16.83 0.18
N PRO A 924 44.43 -17.58 1.00
CA PRO A 924 44.57 -19.03 0.86
C PRO A 924 43.21 -19.76 0.89
N LEU A 925 43.10 -20.91 0.21
CA LEU A 925 41.88 -21.73 0.18
C LEU A 925 41.49 -22.20 1.60
N PRO A 926 40.18 -22.25 1.92
CA PRO A 926 39.72 -22.71 3.23
C PRO A 926 39.91 -24.23 3.38
N PRO A 927 40.01 -24.75 4.62
CA PRO A 927 40.13 -26.18 4.87
C PRO A 927 38.86 -26.94 4.45
N SER A 928 39.05 -28.14 3.88
CA SER A 928 37.99 -29.05 3.41
C SER A 928 38.16 -30.44 4.02
N VAL A 929 37.07 -31.09 4.42
CA VAL A 929 37.10 -32.47 4.93
C VAL A 929 36.71 -33.47 3.85
N LYS A 930 37.52 -34.53 3.71
CA LYS A 930 37.23 -35.69 2.86
C LYS A 930 37.08 -36.95 3.69
N TYR A 931 36.09 -37.77 3.35
CA TYR A 931 35.85 -39.01 4.08
C TYR A 931 35.21 -40.08 3.21
N ARG A 932 35.36 -41.34 3.62
CA ARG A 932 34.69 -42.49 3.01
C ARG A 932 34.44 -43.57 4.05
N THR A 933 33.46 -44.42 3.79
CA THR A 933 33.08 -45.52 4.67
C THR A 933 33.21 -46.89 3.99
N HIS A 934 33.48 -47.91 4.79
CA HIS A 934 33.44 -49.32 4.37
C HIS A 934 32.08 -49.92 4.74
N VAL A 935 31.29 -50.27 3.73
CA VAL A 935 29.90 -50.74 3.89
C VAL A 935 29.84 -52.25 3.71
N GLN A 936 29.08 -52.94 4.57
CA GLN A 936 28.86 -54.38 4.48
C GLN A 936 28.45 -54.82 3.05
N ASN A 937 29.08 -55.88 2.55
CA ASN A 937 28.85 -56.47 1.22
C ASN A 937 29.13 -55.55 0.02
N VAL A 938 29.56 -54.31 0.24
CA VAL A 938 29.90 -53.34 -0.81
C VAL A 938 31.41 -53.06 -0.79
N GLY A 939 32.00 -52.94 0.39
CA GLY A 939 33.40 -52.55 0.57
C GLY A 939 33.56 -51.04 0.75
N TRP A 940 34.75 -50.52 0.46
CA TRP A 940 35.05 -49.09 0.50
C TRP A 940 34.31 -48.31 -0.59
N GLN A 941 33.61 -47.25 -0.21
CA GLN A 941 33.01 -46.30 -1.14
C GLN A 941 34.03 -45.22 -1.58
N ASN A 942 33.67 -44.43 -2.58
CA ASN A 942 34.44 -43.26 -3.00
C ASN A 942 34.49 -42.19 -1.90
N TYR A 943 35.55 -41.38 -1.89
CA TYR A 943 35.61 -40.20 -1.04
C TYR A 943 34.53 -39.20 -1.41
N VAL A 944 33.93 -38.63 -0.37
CA VAL A 944 33.00 -37.51 -0.42
C VAL A 944 33.57 -36.37 0.41
N SER A 945 33.14 -35.13 0.12
CA SER A 945 33.61 -33.92 0.81
C SER A 945 32.47 -33.20 1.50
N ASP A 946 32.77 -32.49 2.59
CA ASP A 946 31.99 -31.38 3.16
C ASP A 946 30.45 -31.53 3.07
N GLY A 947 29.87 -32.27 4.01
CA GLY A 947 28.43 -32.46 4.15
C GLY A 947 27.82 -33.53 3.24
N ASN A 948 28.54 -34.03 2.23
CA ASN A 948 28.03 -35.10 1.36
C ASN A 948 27.99 -36.48 2.04
N LYS A 949 26.84 -37.15 2.01
CA LYS A 949 26.64 -38.48 2.61
C LYS A 949 27.66 -39.54 2.15
N SER A 950 28.28 -40.23 3.12
CA SER A 950 28.99 -41.51 2.91
C SER A 950 28.25 -42.65 3.63
N GLY A 951 28.04 -43.77 2.96
CA GLY A 951 27.31 -44.94 3.46
C GLY A 951 26.05 -45.25 2.66
N THR A 952 25.05 -45.85 3.31
CA THR A 952 23.74 -46.19 2.73
C THR A 952 22.61 -45.82 3.66
N GLU A 953 21.44 -45.54 3.10
CA GLU A 953 20.24 -45.17 3.84
C GLU A 953 19.08 -46.05 3.37
N GLY A 954 18.36 -46.66 4.32
CA GLY A 954 17.22 -47.55 4.02
C GLY A 954 17.58 -48.94 3.45
N GLN A 955 18.86 -49.22 3.16
CA GLN A 955 19.30 -50.51 2.60
C GLN A 955 19.63 -51.57 3.67
N SER A 956 19.59 -51.21 4.95
CA SER A 956 19.92 -52.09 6.06
C SER A 956 21.36 -52.64 6.08
N LEU A 957 22.32 -51.94 5.46
CA LEU A 957 23.73 -52.30 5.45
C LEU A 957 24.49 -51.54 6.55
N ARG A 958 25.35 -52.24 7.30
CA ARG A 958 26.18 -51.62 8.35
C ARG A 958 27.43 -50.95 7.78
N LEU A 959 27.86 -49.87 8.42
CA LEU A 959 29.24 -49.39 8.35
C LEU A 959 30.13 -50.31 9.18
N GLU A 960 31.31 -50.66 8.64
CA GLU A 960 32.33 -51.47 9.31
C GLU A 960 33.60 -50.66 9.60
N GLY A 961 33.89 -49.63 8.79
CA GLY A 961 35.05 -48.76 8.94
C GLY A 961 34.87 -47.40 8.28
N ILE A 962 35.74 -46.44 8.64
CA ILE A 962 35.74 -45.07 8.10
C ILE A 962 37.17 -44.51 8.02
N GLU A 963 37.42 -43.68 7.01
CA GLU A 963 38.61 -42.85 6.87
C GLU A 963 38.19 -41.39 6.67
N ILE A 964 38.87 -40.46 7.33
CA ILE A 964 38.61 -39.00 7.31
C ILE A 964 39.96 -38.28 7.23
N LEU A 965 40.10 -37.29 6.35
CA LEU A 965 41.30 -36.47 6.21
C LEU A 965 40.93 -35.02 5.89
N LEU A 966 41.82 -34.08 6.23
CA LEU A 966 41.68 -32.67 5.85
C LEU A 966 42.60 -32.30 4.68
N GLU A 967 42.11 -31.41 3.83
CA GLU A 967 42.87 -30.76 2.75
C GLU A 967 42.75 -29.24 2.86
N GLY A 968 43.66 -28.50 2.23
CA GLY A 968 43.58 -27.04 2.11
C GLY A 968 44.38 -26.24 3.15
N ASP A 969 44.59 -26.77 4.36
CA ASP A 969 45.36 -26.10 5.41
C ASP A 969 46.33 -27.05 6.15
N PRO A 970 47.66 -26.90 5.98
CA PRO A 970 48.63 -27.80 6.61
C PRO A 970 48.75 -27.65 8.13
N GLU A 971 48.13 -26.61 8.73
CA GLU A 971 48.15 -26.36 10.18
C GLU A 971 46.86 -26.84 10.90
N LEU A 972 45.93 -27.46 10.16
CA LEU A 972 44.69 -28.03 10.67
C LEU A 972 44.68 -29.54 10.40
N GLY A 973 44.51 -30.35 11.45
CA GLY A 973 44.38 -31.81 11.36
C GLY A 973 43.05 -32.30 11.92
N ILE A 974 42.77 -33.59 11.81
CA ILE A 974 41.57 -34.26 12.32
C ILE A 974 41.94 -35.57 13.03
N GLN A 975 41.24 -35.87 14.11
CA GLN A 975 41.31 -37.18 14.76
C GLN A 975 39.93 -37.71 15.10
N TYR A 976 39.78 -39.02 15.10
CA TYR A 976 38.48 -39.65 15.28
C TYR A 976 38.58 -41.05 15.87
N SER A 977 37.52 -41.49 16.53
CA SER A 977 37.38 -42.81 17.15
C SER A 977 35.98 -43.36 16.91
N THR A 978 35.85 -44.67 16.76
CA THR A 978 34.57 -45.36 16.55
C THR A 978 34.27 -46.33 17.69
N HIS A 979 32.98 -46.47 18.01
CA HIS A 979 32.47 -47.51 18.90
C HIS A 979 32.09 -48.74 18.08
N VAL A 980 32.80 -49.85 18.29
CA VAL A 980 32.65 -51.07 17.49
C VAL A 980 31.93 -52.15 18.31
N GLN A 981 31.05 -52.90 17.64
CA GLN A 981 30.36 -54.05 18.23
C GLN A 981 31.31 -54.97 19.02
N ASN A 982 30.94 -55.28 20.27
CA ASN A 982 31.67 -56.13 21.22
C ASN A 982 33.07 -55.63 21.65
N LEU A 983 33.57 -54.55 21.06
CA LEU A 983 34.90 -53.99 21.37
C LEU A 983 34.80 -52.64 22.10
N GLY A 984 33.70 -51.92 21.94
CA GLY A 984 33.52 -50.60 22.53
C GLY A 984 34.24 -49.50 21.75
N TRP A 985 34.46 -48.36 22.38
CA TRP A 985 35.26 -47.26 21.82
C TRP A 985 36.71 -47.71 21.58
N GLN A 986 37.20 -47.46 20.36
CA GLN A 986 38.58 -47.75 19.98
C GLN A 986 39.50 -46.55 20.26
N ASP A 987 40.82 -46.73 20.12
CA ASP A 987 41.77 -45.62 20.17
C ASP A 987 41.53 -44.62 19.02
N TYR A 988 41.91 -43.36 19.24
CA TYR A 988 41.83 -42.33 18.21
C TYR A 988 42.85 -42.59 17.09
N VAL A 989 42.43 -42.33 15.86
CA VAL A 989 43.28 -42.31 14.66
C VAL A 989 43.28 -40.90 14.05
N SER A 990 44.28 -40.59 13.24
CA SER A 990 44.48 -39.26 12.63
C SER A 990 44.20 -39.26 11.12
N ASP A 991 44.36 -38.11 10.46
CA ASP A 991 44.16 -37.91 9.02
C ASP A 991 44.49 -39.11 8.13
N GLY A 992 43.45 -39.66 7.48
CA GLY A 992 43.55 -40.71 6.49
C GLY A 992 43.67 -42.13 7.05
N GLU A 993 43.84 -42.30 8.36
CA GLU A 993 43.98 -43.61 8.99
C GLU A 993 42.62 -44.30 9.21
N MET A 994 42.56 -45.62 9.14
CA MET A 994 41.28 -46.32 9.27
C MET A 994 40.81 -46.41 10.73
N ALA A 995 39.57 -45.97 11.02
CA ALA A 995 38.85 -46.29 12.26
C ALA A 995 37.76 -47.36 12.03
N GLY A 996 37.68 -48.36 12.90
CA GLY A 996 36.73 -49.47 12.80
C GLY A 996 37.39 -50.82 12.47
N THR A 997 36.69 -51.68 11.73
CA THR A 997 37.20 -53.01 11.33
C THR A 997 37.01 -53.24 9.83
N SER A 998 37.99 -53.88 9.19
CA SER A 998 37.88 -54.37 7.82
C SER A 998 37.94 -55.89 7.83
N GLY A 999 37.00 -56.57 7.15
CA GLY A 999 37.00 -58.03 7.02
C GLY A 999 36.62 -58.83 8.27
N GLN A 1000 36.32 -58.18 9.40
CA GLN A 1000 35.95 -58.85 10.66
C GLN A 1000 34.43 -58.96 10.88
N SER A 1001 33.62 -58.39 9.98
CA SER A 1001 32.15 -58.39 10.06
C SER A 1001 31.57 -57.73 11.32
N LEU A 1002 32.28 -56.78 11.94
CA LEU A 1002 31.80 -56.02 13.09
C LEU A 1002 31.24 -54.66 12.63
N ARG A 1003 30.09 -54.26 13.19
CA ARG A 1003 29.46 -52.97 12.88
C ARG A 1003 30.06 -51.83 13.71
N LEU A 1004 30.08 -50.64 13.12
CA LEU A 1004 30.16 -49.38 13.86
C LEU A 1004 28.80 -49.09 14.50
N GLU A 1005 28.82 -48.59 15.73
CA GLU A 1005 27.62 -48.21 16.50
C GLU A 1005 27.59 -46.71 16.81
N ALA A 1006 28.77 -46.08 16.97
CA ALA A 1006 28.92 -44.63 17.19
C ALA A 1006 30.30 -44.12 16.73
N ILE A 1007 30.48 -42.80 16.64
CA ILE A 1007 31.72 -42.13 16.25
C ILE A 1007 31.96 -40.82 17.04
N LYS A 1008 33.22 -40.44 17.25
CA LYS A 1008 33.68 -39.13 17.73
C LYS A 1008 34.70 -38.57 16.76
N ILE A 1009 34.62 -37.27 16.45
CA ILE A 1009 35.50 -36.60 15.49
C ILE A 1009 35.87 -35.23 16.05
N GLU A 1010 37.16 -34.90 16.08
CA GLU A 1010 37.65 -33.61 16.57
C GLU A 1010 38.80 -33.07 15.72
N LEU A 1011 38.88 -31.74 15.59
CA LEU A 1011 39.97 -31.07 14.91
C LEU A 1011 41.20 -30.96 15.82
N THR A 1012 42.38 -31.02 15.20
CA THR A 1012 43.70 -30.91 15.85
C THR A 1012 44.56 -29.87 15.13
N GLY A 1013 45.75 -29.59 15.66
CA GLY A 1013 46.66 -28.58 15.10
C GLY A 1013 46.42 -27.16 15.64
N SER A 1014 47.32 -26.23 15.32
CA SER A 1014 47.31 -24.85 15.82
C SER A 1014 46.08 -24.06 15.36
N LYS A 1015 45.48 -24.44 14.24
CA LYS A 1015 44.28 -23.78 13.71
C LYS A 1015 42.96 -24.39 14.13
N SER A 1016 42.95 -25.48 14.91
CA SER A 1016 41.71 -26.06 15.48
C SER A 1016 40.92 -25.08 16.36
N GLN A 1017 41.55 -24.00 16.84
CA GLN A 1017 40.87 -22.94 17.57
C GLN A 1017 40.00 -22.02 16.68
N PHE A 1018 40.16 -22.06 15.37
CA PHE A 1018 39.44 -21.21 14.41
C PHE A 1018 38.34 -21.95 13.63
N TYR A 1019 38.25 -23.27 13.80
CA TYR A 1019 37.29 -24.10 13.08
C TYR A 1019 36.55 -25.04 14.04
N ASP A 1020 35.36 -25.45 13.63
CA ASP A 1020 34.56 -26.50 14.24
C ASP A 1020 34.33 -27.63 13.23
N VAL A 1021 34.35 -28.87 13.71
CA VAL A 1021 33.88 -30.03 12.93
C VAL A 1021 32.49 -30.42 13.40
N TYR A 1022 31.54 -30.50 12.47
CA TYR A 1022 30.21 -31.02 12.71
C TYR A 1022 30.03 -32.33 11.96
N TYR A 1023 29.33 -33.28 12.57
CA TYR A 1023 29.06 -34.58 11.98
C TYR A 1023 27.79 -35.20 12.53
N ARG A 1024 27.09 -35.97 11.71
CA ARG A 1024 25.94 -36.77 12.13
C ARG A 1024 25.94 -38.12 11.46
N VAL A 1025 25.19 -39.05 12.04
CA VAL A 1025 25.13 -40.43 11.55
C VAL A 1025 23.68 -40.91 11.41
N HIS A 1026 23.45 -41.75 10.41
CA HIS A 1026 22.20 -42.50 10.27
C HIS A 1026 22.34 -43.82 11.02
N ALA A 1027 21.58 -44.01 12.09
CA ALA A 1027 21.62 -45.21 12.92
C ALA A 1027 20.36 -46.05 12.75
N GLN A 1028 20.53 -47.38 12.72
CA GLN A 1028 19.43 -48.33 12.62
C GLN A 1028 18.37 -48.06 13.69
N GLY A 1029 17.11 -47.90 13.26
CA GLY A 1029 15.96 -47.68 14.15
C GLY A 1029 15.82 -46.25 14.68
N PHE A 1030 16.79 -45.37 14.45
CA PHE A 1030 16.76 -43.96 14.84
C PHE A 1030 16.76 -42.99 13.66
N GLY A 1031 17.14 -43.44 12.46
CA GLY A 1031 17.30 -42.56 11.32
C GLY A 1031 18.54 -41.68 11.48
N TRP A 1032 18.53 -40.50 10.85
CA TRP A 1032 19.53 -39.47 11.10
C TRP A 1032 19.38 -38.92 12.52
N LEU A 1033 20.43 -39.08 13.31
CA LEU A 1033 20.57 -38.39 14.59
C LEU A 1033 21.04 -36.95 14.35
N ASP A 1034 20.85 -36.08 15.34
CA ASP A 1034 21.22 -34.66 15.24
C ASP A 1034 22.74 -34.48 15.08
N TRP A 1035 23.18 -33.26 14.74
CA TRP A 1035 24.59 -32.96 14.54
C TRP A 1035 25.39 -32.96 15.85
N ALA A 1036 26.41 -33.82 15.90
CA ALA A 1036 27.50 -33.73 16.85
C ALA A 1036 28.51 -32.67 16.41
N ARG A 1037 29.28 -32.16 17.37
CA ARG A 1037 30.32 -31.15 17.19
C ARG A 1037 31.53 -31.52 18.05
N ASN A 1038 32.73 -31.30 17.53
CA ASN A 1038 33.99 -31.30 18.28
C ASN A 1038 34.13 -32.38 19.37
N GLY A 1039 34.18 -33.65 18.96
CA GLY A 1039 34.46 -34.77 19.86
C GLY A 1039 33.23 -35.30 20.61
N MET A 1040 32.05 -34.69 20.49
CA MET A 1040 30.79 -35.27 20.98
C MET A 1040 30.51 -36.62 20.31
N ALA A 1041 29.96 -37.59 21.03
CA ALA A 1041 29.57 -38.83 20.37
C ALA A 1041 28.43 -38.58 19.36
N ALA A 1042 28.44 -39.29 18.24
CA ALA A 1042 27.33 -39.40 17.30
C ALA A 1042 26.98 -40.88 17.09
N GLY A 1043 25.70 -41.25 17.18
CA GLY A 1043 25.27 -42.65 17.00
C GLY A 1043 24.58 -43.25 18.21
N THR A 1044 24.79 -44.55 18.44
CA THR A 1044 24.13 -45.28 19.53
C THR A 1044 25.10 -46.16 20.31
N ALA A 1045 24.84 -46.39 21.59
CA ALA A 1045 25.56 -47.41 22.37
C ALA A 1045 24.63 -48.22 23.28
N GLY A 1046 24.98 -49.49 23.48
CA GLY A 1046 24.20 -50.41 24.34
C GLY A 1046 22.89 -50.93 23.72
N TYR A 1047 22.44 -50.38 22.59
CA TYR A 1047 21.30 -50.88 21.83
C TYR A 1047 21.66 -52.04 20.88
N GLY A 1048 22.92 -52.12 20.46
CA GLY A 1048 23.35 -53.06 19.43
C GLY A 1048 22.96 -52.66 18.01
N TYR A 1049 22.71 -51.37 17.76
CA TYR A 1049 22.33 -50.84 16.45
C TYR A 1049 23.54 -50.41 15.63
N ARG A 1050 23.47 -50.67 14.33
CA ARG A 1050 24.51 -50.30 13.36
C ARG A 1050 24.36 -48.85 12.90
N LEU A 1051 25.48 -48.21 12.59
CA LEU A 1051 25.49 -47.05 11.70
C LEU A 1051 25.33 -47.51 10.25
N GLU A 1052 24.65 -46.71 9.45
CA GLU A 1052 24.39 -46.98 8.03
C GLU A 1052 24.99 -45.89 7.13
N ALA A 1053 25.03 -44.63 7.58
CA ALA A 1053 25.65 -43.51 6.87
C ALA A 1053 26.19 -42.43 7.83
N ILE A 1054 27.00 -41.51 7.28
CA ILE A 1054 27.61 -40.37 7.98
C ILE A 1054 27.72 -39.15 7.07
N GLU A 1055 27.62 -37.97 7.67
CA GLU A 1055 27.95 -36.67 7.07
C GLU A 1055 28.90 -35.91 8.00
N ILE A 1056 29.89 -35.21 7.43
CA ILE A 1056 30.95 -34.47 8.14
C ILE A 1056 31.22 -33.15 7.42
N LEU A 1057 31.36 -32.06 8.14
CA LEU A 1057 31.71 -30.73 7.64
C LEU A 1057 32.64 -29.98 8.60
N VAL A 1058 33.47 -29.10 8.05
CA VAL A 1058 34.32 -28.17 8.79
C VAL A 1058 33.89 -26.75 8.49
N LEU A 1059 33.61 -25.96 9.54
CA LEU A 1059 33.17 -24.57 9.44
C LEU A 1059 34.07 -23.68 10.28
N GLU A 1060 34.17 -22.41 9.92
CA GLU A 1060 34.78 -21.42 10.80
C GLU A 1060 34.03 -21.31 12.12
N LYS A 1061 34.80 -21.18 13.20
CA LYS A 1061 34.29 -21.17 14.56
C LYS A 1061 33.45 -19.94 14.80
N GLY A 1062 32.19 -20.15 15.22
CA GLY A 1062 31.20 -19.09 15.40
C GLY A 1062 30.10 -19.09 14.33
N LEU A 1063 30.28 -19.83 13.24
CA LEU A 1063 29.18 -20.10 12.30
C LEU A 1063 28.19 -21.09 12.92
N SER A 1064 26.90 -20.85 12.68
CA SER A 1064 25.80 -21.67 13.18
C SER A 1064 25.84 -23.08 12.60
N ALA A 1065 25.57 -24.07 13.46
CA ALA A 1065 25.47 -25.47 13.05
C ALA A 1065 24.40 -25.67 11.96
N PRO A 1066 24.59 -26.63 11.04
CA PRO A 1066 23.51 -27.13 10.20
C PRO A 1066 22.42 -27.75 11.10
N VAL A 1067 21.17 -27.35 10.88
CA VAL A 1067 19.96 -27.56 11.70
C VAL A 1067 19.99 -28.70 12.75
N ASN A 1068 19.67 -28.34 14.01
CA ASN A 1068 19.42 -29.18 15.20
C ASN A 1068 20.61 -30.05 15.71
N THR A 1069 21.06 -29.78 16.94
CA THR A 1069 22.21 -30.43 17.61
C THR A 1069 21.82 -31.12 18.94
N ARG A 1070 20.52 -31.38 19.16
CA ARG A 1070 19.99 -31.75 20.49
C ARG A 1070 20.27 -33.20 20.88
N ILE A 1071 20.12 -34.13 19.94
CA ILE A 1071 20.21 -35.57 20.20
C ILE A 1071 21.16 -36.26 19.19
N PRO A 1072 22.47 -35.95 19.20
CA PRO A 1072 23.43 -36.58 18.30
C PRO A 1072 23.75 -38.03 18.68
N TYR A 1073 23.54 -38.40 19.96
CA TYR A 1073 23.91 -39.70 20.50
C TYR A 1073 22.90 -40.24 21.51
N GLN A 1074 22.64 -41.55 21.44
CA GLN A 1074 21.70 -42.25 22.31
C GLN A 1074 22.35 -43.47 22.98
N SER A 1075 22.39 -43.52 24.31
CA SER A 1075 22.95 -44.63 25.08
C SER A 1075 21.90 -45.29 25.99
N LYS A 1076 21.76 -46.61 25.87
CA LYS A 1076 20.82 -47.40 26.69
C LYS A 1076 21.18 -47.40 28.18
N ASN A 1077 22.45 -47.16 28.51
CA ASN A 1077 22.97 -47.22 29.88
C ASN A 1077 23.25 -45.83 30.49
N ASP A 1078 23.08 -44.74 29.71
CA ASP A 1078 23.50 -43.39 30.13
C ASP A 1078 22.66 -42.27 29.48
N SER A 1079 21.34 -42.32 29.69
CA SER A 1079 20.39 -41.31 29.19
C SER A 1079 20.19 -40.13 30.14
N GLN A 1080 20.95 -40.06 31.25
CA GLN A 1080 20.81 -39.04 32.30
C GLN A 1080 21.96 -38.05 32.25
N SER A 1081 21.69 -36.76 32.23
CA SER A 1081 22.71 -35.71 32.07
C SER A 1081 23.62 -35.60 33.29
N VAL A 1082 23.09 -35.90 34.49
CA VAL A 1082 23.88 -36.07 35.71
C VAL A 1082 23.47 -37.32 36.48
N ARG A 1083 24.44 -37.98 37.13
CA ARG A 1083 24.21 -39.09 38.07
C ARG A 1083 24.92 -38.85 39.38
N TYR A 1084 24.23 -39.08 40.50
CA TYR A 1084 24.77 -38.80 41.83
C TYR A 1084 24.23 -39.75 42.90
N GLN A 1085 24.99 -39.90 43.99
CA GLN A 1085 24.61 -40.68 45.17
C GLN A 1085 25.16 -40.04 46.45
N THR A 1086 24.50 -40.28 47.57
CA THR A 1086 24.90 -39.77 48.89
C THR A 1086 25.17 -40.89 49.89
N HIS A 1087 26.03 -40.62 50.86
CA HIS A 1087 26.28 -41.47 52.02
C HIS A 1087 25.45 -40.95 53.19
N VAL A 1088 24.46 -41.73 53.63
CA VAL A 1088 23.50 -41.34 54.67
C VAL A 1088 23.86 -42.01 55.99
N GLN A 1089 23.79 -41.26 57.10
CA GLN A 1089 24.05 -41.77 58.44
C GLN A 1089 23.30 -43.08 58.72
N ASN A 1090 24.02 -44.08 59.24
CA ASN A 1090 23.50 -45.42 59.59
C ASN A 1090 22.88 -46.23 58.43
N VAL A 1091 22.97 -45.75 57.19
CA VAL A 1091 22.49 -46.43 55.98
C VAL A 1091 23.66 -46.78 55.06
N GLY A 1092 24.64 -45.87 54.92
CA GLY A 1092 25.76 -46.02 54.00
C GLY A 1092 25.49 -45.33 52.66
N TRP A 1093 26.24 -45.72 51.62
CA TRP A 1093 26.03 -45.24 50.25
C TRP A 1093 24.70 -45.75 49.69
N GLN A 1094 23.90 -44.83 49.17
CA GLN A 1094 22.70 -45.15 48.39
C GLN A 1094 23.05 -45.41 46.92
N GLU A 1095 22.10 -45.98 46.17
CA GLU A 1095 22.21 -46.15 44.72
C GLU A 1095 22.33 -44.81 43.98
N TYR A 1096 22.95 -44.82 42.80
CA TYR A 1096 22.96 -43.65 41.92
C TYR A 1096 21.55 -43.32 41.43
N VAL A 1097 21.19 -42.06 41.56
CA VAL A 1097 19.99 -41.45 40.97
C VAL A 1097 20.40 -40.46 39.88
N GLY A 1098 19.44 -40.07 39.04
CA GLY A 1098 19.64 -39.19 37.90
C GLY A 1098 18.94 -37.85 38.02
N ASP A 1099 18.84 -37.14 36.89
CA ASP A 1099 18.27 -35.79 36.77
C ASP A 1099 17.01 -35.60 37.64
N GLY A 1100 17.14 -34.75 38.66
CA GLY A 1100 16.04 -34.30 39.51
C GLY A 1100 15.52 -35.32 40.54
N LEU A 1101 16.05 -36.55 40.55
CA LEU A 1101 15.63 -37.58 41.51
C LEU A 1101 16.34 -37.42 42.86
N THR A 1102 15.59 -37.42 43.96
CA THR A 1102 16.14 -37.23 45.31
C THR A 1102 17.19 -38.32 45.69
N SER A 1103 18.39 -37.89 46.11
CA SER A 1103 19.35 -38.72 46.85
C SER A 1103 19.41 -38.28 48.31
N GLY A 1104 19.30 -39.21 49.25
CA GLY A 1104 19.24 -38.96 50.69
C GLY A 1104 17.93 -39.43 51.33
N THR A 1105 17.54 -38.78 52.43
CA THR A 1105 16.23 -39.00 53.08
C THR A 1105 15.63 -37.66 53.50
N SER A 1106 14.36 -37.40 53.17
CA SER A 1106 13.60 -36.29 53.77
C SER A 1106 12.73 -36.81 54.93
N GLY A 1107 12.66 -36.06 56.03
CA GLY A 1107 11.75 -36.34 57.15
C GLY A 1107 12.15 -37.48 58.10
N ARG A 1108 13.30 -38.13 57.88
CA ARG A 1108 13.82 -39.22 58.74
C ARG A 1108 14.89 -38.78 59.75
N SER A 1109 15.25 -37.49 59.73
CA SER A 1109 16.29 -36.92 60.60
C SER A 1109 17.69 -37.54 60.46
N LEU A 1110 18.03 -38.11 59.30
CA LEU A 1110 19.35 -38.66 59.01
C LEU A 1110 20.20 -37.64 58.24
N ARG A 1111 21.46 -37.46 58.62
CA ARG A 1111 22.40 -36.56 57.92
C ARG A 1111 23.01 -37.22 56.69
N LEU A 1112 23.31 -36.40 55.68
CA LEU A 1112 24.30 -36.71 54.67
C LEU A 1112 25.71 -36.57 55.26
N GLU A 1113 26.60 -37.50 54.94
CA GLU A 1113 28.00 -37.50 55.35
C GLU A 1113 28.95 -37.32 54.17
N GLY A 1114 28.56 -37.76 52.96
CA GLY A 1114 29.34 -37.56 51.73
C GLY A 1114 28.52 -37.71 50.45
N ILE A 1115 29.08 -37.32 49.31
CA ILE A 1115 28.43 -37.32 47.99
C ILE A 1115 29.41 -37.68 46.86
N ARG A 1116 28.89 -38.31 45.79
CA ARG A 1116 29.54 -38.48 44.49
C ARG A 1116 28.59 -38.02 43.37
N ILE A 1117 29.12 -37.32 42.38
CA ILE A 1117 28.42 -36.74 41.23
C ILE A 1117 29.27 -36.96 39.98
N LYS A 1118 28.67 -37.37 38.86
CA LYS A 1118 29.30 -37.50 37.54
C LYS A 1118 28.35 -37.08 36.42
N VAL A 1119 28.88 -36.57 35.31
CA VAL A 1119 28.11 -36.18 34.11
C VAL A 1119 27.86 -37.36 33.18
N GLY A 1120 26.81 -37.29 32.36
CA GLY A 1120 26.51 -38.27 31.32
C GLY A 1120 27.48 -38.18 30.13
N GLU A 1121 27.84 -39.32 29.55
CA GLU A 1121 28.81 -39.44 28.44
C GLU A 1121 28.32 -38.83 27.11
N HIS A 1122 27.03 -38.50 27.01
CA HIS A 1122 26.43 -37.83 25.85
C HIS A 1122 26.65 -36.31 25.82
N LEU A 1123 27.13 -35.72 26.91
CA LEU A 1123 27.36 -34.28 27.01
C LEU A 1123 28.72 -33.86 26.38
N PRO A 1124 28.87 -32.57 25.99
CA PRO A 1124 30.13 -32.03 25.48
C PRO A 1124 31.30 -32.20 26.46
N LYS A 1125 32.53 -32.04 25.94
CA LYS A 1125 33.76 -32.22 26.72
C LYS A 1125 33.78 -31.30 27.95
N GLY A 1126 33.85 -31.90 29.13
CA GLY A 1126 33.83 -31.17 30.39
C GLY A 1126 33.71 -32.11 31.57
N SER A 1127 33.67 -31.54 32.77
CA SER A 1127 33.55 -32.30 34.01
C SER A 1127 32.55 -31.60 34.93
N ILE A 1128 32.09 -32.29 35.99
CA ILE A 1128 31.42 -31.66 37.13
C ILE A 1128 32.36 -31.59 38.32
N GLU A 1129 32.61 -30.36 38.79
CA GLU A 1129 33.37 -30.07 40.00
C GLU A 1129 32.45 -29.73 41.16
N TYR A 1130 32.75 -30.24 42.35
CA TYR A 1130 31.94 -29.97 43.53
C TYR A 1130 32.74 -30.01 44.82
N THR A 1131 32.21 -29.33 45.83
CA THR A 1131 32.73 -29.35 47.20
C THR A 1131 31.58 -29.28 48.20
N THR A 1132 31.83 -29.77 49.41
CA THR A 1132 30.87 -29.78 50.52
C THR A 1132 31.44 -29.04 51.72
N HIS A 1133 30.57 -28.32 52.43
CA HIS A 1133 30.86 -27.73 53.74
C HIS A 1133 30.52 -28.76 54.82
N VAL A 1134 31.52 -29.20 55.57
CA VAL A 1134 31.40 -30.25 56.58
C VAL A 1134 31.52 -29.67 57.98
N GLN A 1135 30.68 -30.17 58.90
CA GLN A 1135 30.73 -29.83 60.32
C GLN A 1135 32.16 -29.83 60.87
N ASN A 1136 32.56 -28.73 61.52
CA ASN A 1136 33.88 -28.52 62.14
C ASN A 1136 35.08 -28.57 61.19
N LYS A 1137 34.89 -28.77 59.89
CA LYS A 1137 35.95 -28.78 58.86
C LYS A 1137 35.81 -27.64 57.85
N GLY A 1138 34.62 -27.06 57.73
CA GLY A 1138 34.34 -26.04 56.73
C GLY A 1138 34.26 -26.61 55.32
N TRP A 1139 34.52 -25.77 54.32
CA TRP A 1139 34.59 -26.19 52.91
C TRP A 1139 35.80 -27.09 52.65
N LEU A 1140 35.57 -28.26 52.07
CA LEU A 1140 36.62 -29.19 51.66
C LEU A 1140 37.25 -28.78 50.30
N PRO A 1141 38.41 -29.36 49.92
CA PRO A 1141 38.92 -29.24 48.57
C PRO A 1141 37.89 -29.70 47.53
N LYS A 1142 37.88 -29.05 46.36
CA LYS A 1142 37.05 -29.46 45.23
C LYS A 1142 37.47 -30.83 44.72
N VAL A 1143 36.49 -31.59 44.28
CA VAL A 1143 36.68 -32.86 43.59
C VAL A 1143 35.92 -32.85 42.27
N SER A 1144 36.31 -33.71 41.33
CA SER A 1144 35.71 -33.81 40.00
C SER A 1144 35.19 -35.22 39.77
N ASP A 1145 34.18 -35.37 38.92
CA ASP A 1145 33.63 -36.62 38.39
C ASP A 1145 33.86 -37.88 39.25
N ASN A 1146 32.80 -38.27 39.95
CA ASN A 1146 32.71 -39.50 40.73
C ASN A 1146 33.62 -39.59 41.97
N ALA A 1147 34.55 -38.66 42.17
CA ALA A 1147 35.37 -38.57 43.38
C ALA A 1147 34.54 -38.11 44.59
N MET A 1148 34.80 -38.68 45.77
CA MET A 1148 33.97 -38.37 46.96
C MET A 1148 34.27 -36.99 47.55
N SER A 1149 33.21 -36.20 47.85
CA SER A 1149 33.29 -35.03 48.73
C SER A 1149 32.51 -35.28 50.03
N GLY A 1150 33.10 -34.98 51.18
CA GLY A 1150 32.53 -35.20 52.52
C GLY A 1150 33.38 -36.12 53.39
N THR A 1151 32.76 -36.83 54.33
CA THR A 1151 33.39 -37.81 55.21
C THR A 1151 32.64 -39.14 55.19
N SER A 1152 33.35 -40.24 55.44
CA SER A 1152 32.77 -41.57 55.60
C SER A 1152 33.38 -42.19 56.85
N GLY A 1153 32.52 -42.64 57.78
CA GLY A 1153 32.96 -43.23 59.05
C GLY A 1153 33.36 -42.24 60.15
N GLU A 1154 33.45 -40.94 59.87
CA GLU A 1154 33.81 -39.90 60.87
C GLU A 1154 32.61 -39.31 61.61
N SER A 1155 31.38 -39.67 61.22
CA SER A 1155 30.14 -39.15 61.81
C SER A 1155 29.93 -37.63 61.70
N LEU A 1156 30.55 -36.95 60.72
CA LEU A 1156 30.38 -35.52 60.46
C LEU A 1156 29.32 -35.27 59.39
N ARG A 1157 28.43 -34.29 59.62
CA ARG A 1157 27.37 -33.90 58.68
C ARG A 1157 27.87 -32.96 57.58
N LEU A 1158 27.28 -33.09 56.39
CA LEU A 1158 27.27 -32.02 55.40
C LEU A 1158 26.30 -30.92 55.84
N GLU A 1159 26.69 -29.66 55.66
CA GLU A 1159 25.87 -28.47 55.99
C GLU A 1159 25.54 -27.64 54.74
N ALA A 1160 26.43 -27.64 53.74
CA ALA A 1160 26.21 -27.00 52.44
C ALA A 1160 26.99 -27.71 51.31
N ILE A 1161 26.65 -27.43 50.07
CA ILE A 1161 27.30 -27.95 48.87
C ILE A 1161 27.41 -26.86 47.79
N ARG A 1162 28.46 -26.96 46.95
CA ARG A 1162 28.69 -26.13 45.77
C ARG A 1162 29.06 -27.03 44.60
N ILE A 1163 28.41 -26.86 43.46
CA ILE A 1163 28.57 -27.70 42.25
C ILE A 1163 28.71 -26.79 41.04
N ASN A 1164 29.68 -27.05 40.17
CA ASN A 1164 29.92 -26.29 38.96
C ASN A 1164 30.32 -27.21 37.80
N LEU A 1165 30.00 -26.82 36.57
CA LEU A 1165 30.48 -27.49 35.36
C LEU A 1165 31.82 -26.89 34.93
N THR A 1166 32.64 -27.64 34.22
CA THR A 1166 33.92 -27.18 33.65
C THR A 1166 34.08 -27.55 32.18
N GLY A 1167 35.07 -26.97 31.51
CA GLY A 1167 35.32 -27.22 30.09
C GLY A 1167 34.25 -26.63 29.18
N GLU A 1168 34.06 -27.27 28.02
CA GLU A 1168 33.06 -26.90 27.03
C GLU A 1168 31.63 -27.10 27.56
N LEU A 1169 31.44 -28.11 28.41
CA LEU A 1169 30.17 -28.37 29.08
C LEU A 1169 29.64 -27.12 29.83
N ALA A 1170 30.52 -26.40 30.53
CA ALA A 1170 30.15 -25.17 31.25
C ALA A 1170 29.76 -23.99 30.36
N GLN A 1171 30.17 -24.01 29.09
CA GLN A 1171 29.85 -22.96 28.13
C GLN A 1171 28.45 -23.15 27.54
N GLN A 1172 27.96 -24.38 27.52
CA GLN A 1172 26.70 -24.74 26.85
C GLN A 1172 25.57 -25.08 27.83
N TYR A 1173 25.90 -25.51 29.05
CA TYR A 1173 24.93 -25.98 30.04
C TYR A 1173 25.09 -25.28 31.39
N ASP A 1174 23.99 -25.27 32.14
CA ASP A 1174 23.91 -24.84 33.53
C ASP A 1174 23.57 -26.04 34.42
N VAL A 1175 24.23 -26.14 35.58
CA VAL A 1175 23.89 -27.13 36.62
C VAL A 1175 23.04 -26.47 37.70
N PHE A 1176 21.88 -27.08 37.98
CA PHE A 1176 20.98 -26.67 39.05
C PHE A 1176 20.92 -27.75 40.13
N TYR A 1177 20.94 -27.33 41.39
CA TYR A 1177 20.86 -28.24 42.52
C TYR A 1177 20.20 -27.59 43.73
N ARG A 1178 19.49 -28.40 44.52
CA ARG A 1178 18.92 -27.95 45.80
C ARG A 1178 19.07 -29.02 46.86
N VAL A 1179 19.03 -28.60 48.12
CA VAL A 1179 19.23 -29.48 49.26
C VAL A 1179 18.08 -29.39 50.26
N HIS A 1180 17.82 -30.48 50.97
CA HIS A 1180 16.89 -30.51 52.08
C HIS A 1180 17.67 -30.31 53.39
N ALA A 1181 17.56 -29.15 54.01
CA ALA A 1181 18.26 -28.81 55.25
C ALA A 1181 17.36 -29.02 56.48
N GLN A 1182 17.96 -29.51 57.56
CA GLN A 1182 17.28 -29.69 58.84
C GLN A 1182 16.58 -28.40 59.30
N ASN A 1183 15.34 -28.52 59.78
CA ASN A 1183 14.48 -27.43 60.28
C ASN A 1183 14.09 -26.37 59.23
N ILE A 1184 14.52 -26.49 57.98
CA ILE A 1184 14.15 -25.59 56.87
C ILE A 1184 13.29 -26.34 55.85
N GLY A 1185 13.64 -27.59 55.54
CA GLY A 1185 13.05 -28.36 54.46
C GLY A 1185 13.86 -28.22 53.18
N TRP A 1186 13.21 -28.43 52.04
CA TRP A 1186 13.79 -28.15 50.73
C TRP A 1186 14.09 -26.66 50.59
N MET A 1187 15.35 -26.34 50.28
CA MET A 1187 15.78 -25.01 49.92
C MET A 1187 15.56 -24.78 48.41
N ASP A 1188 15.63 -23.51 48.01
CA ASP A 1188 15.50 -23.12 46.61
C ASP A 1188 16.71 -23.61 45.78
N TRP A 1189 16.59 -23.56 44.46
CA TRP A 1189 17.62 -24.05 43.55
C TRP A 1189 18.82 -23.12 43.49
N ALA A 1190 20.01 -23.68 43.71
CA ALA A 1190 21.30 -23.05 43.40
C ALA A 1190 21.68 -23.35 41.95
N MET A 1191 22.47 -22.45 41.36
CA MET A 1191 22.97 -22.57 39.99
C MET A 1191 24.48 -22.34 39.96
N ASN A 1192 25.22 -23.10 39.14
CA ASN A 1192 26.61 -22.85 38.73
C ASN A 1192 27.53 -22.27 39.81
N GLY A 1193 27.89 -23.08 40.79
CA GLY A 1193 28.84 -22.70 41.83
C GLY A 1193 28.27 -21.79 42.92
N ALA A 1194 26.97 -21.49 42.91
CA ALA A 1194 26.29 -20.88 44.07
C ALA A 1194 26.22 -21.86 45.26
N ASP A 1195 26.25 -21.36 46.49
CA ASP A 1195 26.10 -22.25 47.63
C ASP A 1195 24.65 -22.77 47.74
N ALA A 1196 24.49 -24.02 48.17
CA ALA A 1196 23.21 -24.60 48.55
C ALA A 1196 23.30 -25.19 49.96
N GLY A 1197 22.39 -24.83 50.87
CA GLY A 1197 22.38 -25.32 52.25
C GLY A 1197 22.54 -24.22 53.30
N THR A 1198 23.26 -24.52 54.39
CA THR A 1198 23.40 -23.59 55.51
C THR A 1198 24.84 -23.46 55.98
N ALA A 1199 25.22 -22.27 56.44
CA ALA A 1199 26.46 -22.04 57.17
C ALA A 1199 26.19 -21.32 58.50
N GLY A 1200 26.90 -21.71 59.56
CA GLY A 1200 26.81 -21.08 60.89
C GLY A 1200 25.57 -21.47 61.73
N TYR A 1201 24.58 -22.15 61.14
CA TYR A 1201 23.39 -22.66 61.84
C TYR A 1201 23.54 -24.07 62.43
N ALA A 1202 24.58 -24.81 62.02
CA ALA A 1202 24.80 -26.21 62.39
C ALA A 1202 23.69 -27.18 61.92
N TYR A 1203 22.92 -26.82 60.87
CA TYR A 1203 21.89 -27.68 60.31
C TYR A 1203 22.49 -28.69 59.33
N ARG A 1204 22.11 -29.97 59.47
CA ARG A 1204 22.51 -31.04 58.53
C ARG A 1204 21.74 -30.96 57.23
N LEU A 1205 22.40 -31.31 56.13
CA LEU A 1205 21.71 -31.72 54.91
C LEU A 1205 21.18 -33.14 55.09
N GLU A 1206 19.97 -33.40 54.59
CA GLU A 1206 19.30 -34.70 54.67
C GLU A 1206 19.07 -35.33 53.28
N ALA A 1207 18.93 -34.51 52.23
CA ALA A 1207 18.78 -34.95 50.84
C ALA A 1207 19.25 -33.87 49.83
N ILE A 1208 19.44 -34.27 48.57
CA ILE A 1208 19.84 -33.42 47.44
C ILE A 1208 19.15 -33.83 46.14
N GLU A 1209 18.90 -32.84 45.27
CA GLU A 1209 18.50 -33.01 43.87
C GLU A 1209 19.43 -32.19 42.96
N ILE A 1210 19.77 -32.75 41.80
CA ILE A 1210 20.68 -32.15 40.80
C ILE A 1210 20.12 -32.41 39.39
N VAL A 1211 20.13 -31.39 38.53
CA VAL A 1211 19.83 -31.47 37.09
C VAL A 1211 20.83 -30.65 36.29
N ILE A 1212 21.04 -31.00 35.02
CA ILE A 1212 21.81 -30.20 34.06
C ILE A 1212 20.88 -29.80 32.91
N HIS A 1213 20.74 -28.50 32.65
CA HIS A 1213 19.91 -27.94 31.58
C HIS A 1213 20.79 -27.15 30.59
N GLN A 1214 20.31 -26.96 29.36
CA GLN A 1214 21.02 -26.12 28.40
C GLN A 1214 20.93 -24.65 28.82
N LYS A 1215 21.98 -23.85 28.58
CA LYS A 1215 21.95 -22.41 28.91
C LYS A 1215 20.77 -21.73 28.21
N GLY A 1216 19.94 -21.05 28.99
CA GLY A 1216 18.72 -20.39 28.53
C GLY A 1216 17.44 -21.20 28.73
N ASP A 1217 17.54 -22.48 29.12
CA ASP A 1217 16.36 -23.27 29.50
C ASP A 1217 15.74 -22.76 30.82
N PRO A 1218 14.44 -23.00 31.05
CA PRO A 1218 13.77 -22.60 32.28
C PRO A 1218 14.42 -23.23 33.52
N VAL A 1219 14.56 -22.44 34.57
CA VAL A 1219 15.06 -22.90 35.87
C VAL A 1219 14.04 -23.88 36.50
N PRO A 1220 14.47 -24.98 37.14
CA PRO A 1220 13.55 -26.00 37.68
C PRO A 1220 12.59 -25.52 38.79
N GLY A 1221 12.82 -24.35 39.38
CA GLY A 1221 12.00 -23.78 40.45
C GLY A 1221 12.55 -22.44 40.96
N ASP A 1222 12.08 -22.02 42.13
CA ASP A 1222 12.56 -20.79 42.81
C ASP A 1222 14.07 -20.86 43.08
N THR A 1223 14.76 -19.72 43.04
CA THR A 1223 16.22 -19.55 43.27
C THR A 1223 16.52 -18.46 44.31
N THR A 1224 15.51 -17.95 45.02
CA THR A 1224 15.66 -16.80 45.91
C THR A 1224 16.42 -17.12 47.18
N ARG A 1225 16.28 -18.32 47.75
CA ARG A 1225 16.92 -18.71 49.01
C ARG A 1225 17.56 -20.11 48.99
N PRO A 1226 18.53 -20.36 48.09
CA PRO A 1226 19.23 -21.64 47.99
C PRO A 1226 20.21 -21.87 49.15
N PHE A 1227 20.71 -20.79 49.74
CA PHE A 1227 21.66 -20.83 50.85
C PHE A 1227 21.36 -19.76 51.90
N ILE A 1228 21.58 -20.09 53.17
CA ILE A 1228 21.48 -19.14 54.27
C ILE A 1228 22.72 -19.22 55.17
N GLN A 1229 23.17 -18.05 55.64
CA GLN A 1229 24.31 -17.92 56.55
C GLN A 1229 23.93 -17.07 57.76
N LYS A 1230 24.38 -17.51 58.94
CA LYS A 1230 24.13 -16.85 60.23
C LYS A 1230 25.08 -15.69 60.49
#